data_AF-A0A3C1UP20-F1
#
_entry.id   AF-A0A3C1UP20-F1
#
_cell.length_a   1.000
_cell.length_b   1.000
_cell.length_c   1.000
_cell.angle_alpha   90.00
_cell.angle_beta   90.00
_cell.angle_gamma   90.00
#
_symmetry.space_group_name_H-M   'P 1'
#
loop_
_entity.id
_entity.type
_entity.pdbx_description
1 polymer ?
#
loop_
_entity_poly.entity_id
_entity_poly.type
_entity_poly.pdbx_seq_one_letter_code
_entity_poly.pdbx_strand_id
1 'polypeptide(L)'
;MTTGSRNHGAWPSLLSLVVSICALCSIKGASPDGKERQFIENPRQLILAGRRSGEGYFSKDGSKLVFQAERDDSNPFFQIYSLDLTNGEMTRVSPGIGKTTCSYFHPNGSQILFASTHHDPQALQKQQAELEMRQSGKERRYAWDYDATMDIFSSTLNRASSPVQLTNSKGYDAEGSYSPNGDWIAFCSVRHAFPIEQLSPELRKRYEIDPSYFGEIYLMRSDGTRIKRLTKHDGYDGGPFFSPDGKRIVWRRFDQEGINADIMTMNLEGSDVRQITQDFGMAWAPFYHPSNEYIIFTSNREGFSNFELFIVDRLGYREPIQVSFTDGFDGLPVFSPDGTNLVWTSNRYASQPGSKDKGHLFISDWNHEAARLALRKSPIRQKARQKSAKQVNGGRFPDTPPIEIEAIPGIAPQRNTRAEIKEPDLSPLITEEDLKKHVYFLASDTLEGRMTGEKGSRLAAKYIAKSLKQIGIQPMTSLNGYYQPFDFSSGVEVKTDNTSLLWKNTSEENAQKTRSDLVLGVDFRPLAFSSNGDFSGELVFAGYGLKVPGEGAESYNSYAGLNVSNKVALVLRYVPEGVSSARRAVLNRYASLRYKAMIAREAGAKGILIVSGPNSPNPGKLIPMRSDQSLGDSGILAASINSDTADAWLSSSGQNLKKLQTGLDQENPHAVRALEIPESKVQLSIQLNRLRKQDNNVLGVLHPPRADSAAPEYIMLGAHYDHLGFGEVGGFNAKGEEKMIHNGADDNASGVAAVLEMAGAIRQQLIKAPNS
;
A
#
# COMPACT_ATOMS: atom_id res chain seq x y z
N MET A 1 37.59 55.62 44.79
CA MET A 1 37.41 55.60 46.25
C MET A 1 35.93 55.45 46.55
N THR A 2 35.61 54.63 47.57
CA THR A 2 34.39 54.63 48.40
C THR A 2 33.04 54.30 47.74
N THR A 3 32.50 53.07 47.81
CA THR A 3 31.81 52.37 48.94
C THR A 3 30.36 52.78 49.16
N GLY A 4 29.41 51.88 48.86
CA GLY A 4 28.76 51.05 49.88
C GLY A 4 27.49 51.53 50.62
N SER A 5 26.46 50.67 50.52
CA SER A 5 25.52 50.27 51.61
C SER A 5 24.33 51.20 51.94
N ARG A 6 23.19 50.79 52.53
CA ARG A 6 22.39 49.54 52.68
C ARG A 6 21.12 49.96 53.46
N ASN A 7 20.02 49.22 53.24
CA ASN A 7 18.90 48.88 54.15
C ASN A 7 17.90 49.96 54.64
N HIS A 8 16.59 49.70 54.45
CA HIS A 8 15.71 49.04 55.45
C HIS A 8 14.26 48.85 54.95
N GLY A 9 13.63 47.73 55.37
CA GLY A 9 12.21 47.70 55.75
C GLY A 9 11.22 47.03 54.78
N ALA A 10 10.55 45.97 55.26
CA ALA A 10 9.67 45.06 54.54
C ALA A 10 8.16 45.40 54.64
N TRP A 11 7.42 45.12 53.55
CA TRP A 11 6.09 44.43 53.38
C TRP A 11 4.88 44.81 54.27
N PRO A 12 3.61 44.81 53.77
CA PRO A 12 3.07 43.68 52.97
C PRO A 12 2.01 43.93 51.86
N SER A 13 1.84 42.85 51.07
CA SER A 13 0.60 42.25 50.53
C SER A 13 -0.14 42.76 49.26
N LEU A 14 -0.08 41.88 48.24
CA LEU A 14 -1.17 41.26 47.46
C LEU A 14 -1.96 42.11 46.43
N LEU A 15 -1.61 41.94 45.14
CA LEU A 15 -2.44 41.20 44.17
C LEU A 15 -1.60 40.87 42.92
N SER A 16 -1.39 39.57 42.66
CA SER A 16 -0.64 39.07 41.50
C SER A 16 -1.54 39.00 40.27
N LEU A 17 -1.16 39.72 39.21
CA LEU A 17 -1.70 39.54 37.86
C LEU A 17 -0.95 38.37 37.19
N VAL A 18 -1.60 37.20 37.11
CA VAL A 18 -1.12 36.06 36.34
C VAL A 18 -1.53 36.25 34.88
N VAL A 19 -0.54 36.54 34.02
CA VAL A 19 -0.68 36.41 32.57
C VAL A 19 -0.41 34.95 32.22
N SER A 20 -1.46 34.15 32.06
CA SER A 20 -1.37 32.82 31.46
C SER A 20 -1.34 32.94 29.93
N ILE A 21 -0.15 32.80 29.35
CA ILE A 21 0.00 32.46 27.93
C ILE A 21 -0.30 30.97 27.80
N CYS A 22 -1.55 30.61 27.50
CA CYS A 22 -1.88 29.29 26.98
C CYS A 22 -1.75 29.32 25.45
N ALA A 23 -0.56 28.98 24.95
CA ALA A 23 -0.40 28.54 23.58
C ALA A 23 -0.96 27.12 23.46
N LEU A 24 -2.25 26.99 23.14
CA LEU A 24 -2.83 25.75 22.65
C LEU A 24 -2.34 25.54 21.21
N CYS A 25 -1.17 24.91 21.06
CA CYS A 25 -0.83 24.21 19.84
C CYS A 25 -1.78 23.01 19.70
N SER A 26 -2.91 23.20 19.01
CA SER A 26 -3.67 22.07 18.48
C SER A 26 -2.86 21.46 17.34
N ILE A 27 -2.14 20.39 17.65
CA ILE A 27 -1.60 19.45 16.67
C ILE A 27 -2.80 18.91 15.89
N LYS A 28 -2.97 19.36 14.64
CA LYS A 28 -3.91 18.73 13.70
C LYS A 28 -3.33 17.37 13.30
N GLY A 29 -3.58 16.37 14.14
CA GLY A 29 -3.49 14.98 13.70
C GLY A 29 -4.53 14.77 12.59
N ALA A 30 -4.10 14.17 11.48
CA ALA A 30 -5.02 13.72 10.44
C ALA A 30 -6.11 12.86 11.11
N SER A 31 -7.37 13.26 10.92
CA SER A 31 -8.49 12.45 11.39
C SER A 31 -8.48 11.11 10.63
N PRO A 32 -8.68 9.97 11.30
CA PRO A 32 -9.00 8.71 10.63
C PRO A 32 -10.17 8.94 9.66
N ASP A 33 -10.04 8.48 8.42
CA ASP A 33 -11.12 8.46 7.44
C ASP A 33 -12.35 7.77 8.05
N GLY A 34 -13.56 8.20 7.69
CA GLY A 34 -14.81 7.67 8.25
C GLY A 34 -14.96 6.14 8.12
N LYS A 35 -14.23 5.52 7.18
CA LYS A 35 -14.14 4.06 7.01
C LYS A 35 -13.35 3.36 8.13
N GLU A 36 -12.25 3.95 8.60
CA GLU A 36 -11.44 3.37 9.68
C GLU A 36 -12.22 3.41 11.01
N ARG A 37 -12.92 4.52 11.28
CA ARG A 37 -13.73 4.70 12.50
C ARG A 37 -14.88 3.71 12.66
N GLN A 38 -15.27 3.00 11.59
CA GLN A 38 -16.23 1.91 11.69
C GLN A 38 -15.70 0.75 12.55
N PHE A 39 -14.38 0.55 12.58
CA PHE A 39 -13.74 -0.59 13.24
C PHE A 39 -12.79 -0.16 14.37
N ILE A 40 -12.01 0.89 14.13
CA ILE A 40 -10.95 1.41 15.01
C ILE A 40 -11.37 2.79 15.50
N GLU A 41 -11.77 2.86 16.76
CA GLU A 41 -12.27 4.09 17.38
C GLU A 41 -11.25 4.64 18.39
N ASN A 42 -11.10 5.96 18.47
CA ASN A 42 -10.22 6.65 19.43
C ASN A 42 -8.75 6.16 19.44
N PRO A 43 -8.06 6.05 18.28
CA PRO A 43 -6.68 5.56 18.24
C PRO A 43 -5.72 6.53 18.95
N ARG A 44 -4.94 6.01 19.89
CA ARG A 44 -3.93 6.79 20.64
C ARG A 44 -2.58 6.07 20.69
N GLN A 45 -1.50 6.84 20.59
CA GLN A 45 -0.15 6.32 20.75
C GLN A 45 0.06 5.93 22.20
N LEU A 46 0.45 4.67 22.44
CA LEU A 46 0.61 4.11 23.77
C LEU A 46 2.02 4.37 24.32
N ILE A 47 3.03 4.30 23.45
CA ILE A 47 4.44 4.44 23.82
C ILE A 47 5.00 5.72 23.22
N LEU A 48 5.32 6.69 24.09
CA LEU A 48 5.82 8.02 23.68
C LEU A 48 7.35 8.15 23.78
N ALA A 49 8.01 7.26 24.53
CA ALA A 49 9.44 7.30 24.80
C ALA A 49 10.19 6.13 24.16
N GLY A 50 11.36 6.44 23.60
CA GLY A 50 12.19 5.52 22.83
C GLY A 50 12.13 5.82 21.33
N ARG A 51 13.03 5.17 20.58
CA ARG A 51 13.18 5.37 19.13
C ARG A 51 12.11 4.66 18.30
N ARG A 52 11.62 3.53 18.81
CA ARG A 52 10.56 2.71 18.19
C ARG A 52 10.05 1.66 19.15
N SER A 53 8.80 1.24 18.96
CA SER A 53 8.13 0.18 19.71
C SER A 53 7.18 -0.61 18.82
N GLY A 54 7.02 -1.90 19.08
CA GLY A 54 6.11 -2.76 18.31
C GLY A 54 5.81 -4.08 19.01
N GLU A 55 5.05 -4.95 18.34
CA GLU A 55 4.69 -6.29 18.82
C GLU A 55 4.14 -6.31 20.27
N GLY A 56 2.96 -5.71 20.48
CA GLY A 56 2.34 -5.63 21.81
C GLY A 56 1.31 -6.75 22.03
N TYR A 57 1.46 -7.52 23.12
CA TYR A 57 0.55 -8.61 23.48
C TYR A 57 -0.01 -8.44 24.89
N PHE A 58 -1.31 -8.62 25.04
CA PHE A 58 -2.00 -8.46 26.33
C PHE A 58 -1.76 -9.64 27.27
N SER A 59 -1.74 -9.35 28.57
CA SER A 59 -1.94 -10.38 29.60
C SER A 59 -3.36 -10.96 29.49
N LYS A 60 -3.58 -12.15 30.03
CA LYS A 60 -4.88 -12.86 29.94
C LYS A 60 -6.06 -12.05 30.49
N ASP A 61 -5.82 -11.24 31.52
CA ASP A 61 -6.80 -10.36 32.16
C ASP A 61 -6.89 -8.97 31.49
N GLY A 62 -6.06 -8.69 30.49
CA GLY A 62 -6.03 -7.41 29.76
C GLY A 62 -5.39 -6.25 30.53
N SER A 63 -4.90 -6.46 31.76
CA SER A 63 -4.38 -5.39 32.61
C SER A 63 -2.96 -4.93 32.24
N LYS A 64 -2.20 -5.77 31.53
CA LYS A 64 -0.81 -5.50 31.13
C LYS A 64 -0.59 -5.76 29.64
N LEU A 65 0.44 -5.12 29.09
CA LEU A 65 0.91 -5.31 27.72
C LEU A 65 2.42 -5.62 27.75
N VAL A 66 2.85 -6.69 27.07
CA VAL A 66 4.26 -6.99 26.85
C VAL A 66 4.64 -6.66 25.42
N PHE A 67 5.78 -6.00 25.22
CA PHE A 67 6.18 -5.49 23.92
C PHE A 67 7.68 -5.28 23.79
N GLN A 68 8.14 -5.05 22.56
CA GLN A 68 9.54 -4.73 22.27
C GLN A 68 9.73 -3.24 22.00
N ALA A 69 10.81 -2.65 22.53
CA ALA A 69 11.16 -1.25 22.29
C ALA A 69 12.67 -1.01 22.27
N GLU A 70 13.10 -0.05 21.44
CA GLU A 70 14.45 0.54 21.49
C GLU A 70 14.40 1.81 22.34
N ARG A 71 14.82 1.69 23.60
CA ARG A 71 14.77 2.82 24.56
C ARG A 71 15.90 2.84 25.59
N ASP A 72 16.80 1.87 25.52
CA ASP A 72 17.92 1.74 26.44
C ASP A 72 19.18 2.25 25.76
N ASP A 73 19.74 3.37 26.24
CA ASP A 73 20.93 3.97 25.62
C ASP A 73 22.16 3.06 25.69
N SER A 74 22.18 2.09 26.63
CA SER A 74 23.26 1.11 26.74
C SER A 74 23.11 -0.08 25.79
N ASN A 75 21.94 -0.25 25.16
CA ASN A 75 21.66 -1.35 24.24
C ASN A 75 20.92 -0.87 22.98
N PRO A 76 21.56 -0.91 21.80
CA PRO A 76 20.98 -0.42 20.57
C PRO A 76 19.88 -1.33 19.99
N PHE A 77 19.67 -2.53 20.54
CA PHE A 77 18.68 -3.48 20.06
C PHE A 77 17.37 -3.42 20.83
N PHE A 78 16.30 -3.95 20.24
CA PHE A 78 15.02 -4.13 20.93
C PHE A 78 15.20 -4.89 22.24
N GLN A 79 14.60 -4.35 23.30
CA GLN A 79 14.46 -4.96 24.62
C GLN A 79 12.96 -5.18 24.93
N ILE A 80 12.66 -6.16 25.79
CA ILE A 80 11.29 -6.53 26.14
C ILE A 80 10.87 -5.79 27.40
N TYR A 81 9.69 -5.16 27.34
CA TYR A 81 9.09 -4.42 28.44
C TYR A 81 7.66 -4.90 28.70
N SER A 82 7.25 -4.83 29.95
CA SER A 82 5.86 -4.95 30.39
C SER A 82 5.36 -3.56 30.76
N LEU A 83 4.17 -3.19 30.31
CA LEU A 83 3.44 -1.98 30.69
C LEU A 83 2.17 -2.40 31.42
N ASP A 84 1.96 -1.87 32.61
CA ASP A 84 0.69 -1.96 33.32
C ASP A 84 -0.25 -0.85 32.83
N LEU A 85 -1.38 -1.24 32.25
CA LEU A 85 -2.33 -0.30 31.64
C LEU A 85 -3.20 0.41 32.67
N THR A 86 -3.20 -0.04 33.92
CA THR A 86 -4.02 0.54 35.00
C THR A 86 -3.35 1.73 35.67
N ASN A 87 -2.01 1.72 35.74
CA ASN A 87 -1.23 2.75 36.43
C ASN A 87 -0.09 3.34 35.58
N GLY A 88 0.19 2.79 34.40
CA GLY A 88 1.26 3.25 33.50
C GLY A 88 2.67 2.78 33.87
N GLU A 89 2.82 1.91 34.87
CA GLU A 89 4.12 1.39 35.31
C GLU A 89 4.74 0.52 34.21
N MET A 90 6.03 0.74 33.94
CA MET A 90 6.76 0.04 32.90
C MET A 90 8.03 -0.62 33.45
N THR A 91 8.20 -1.91 33.17
CA THR A 91 9.29 -2.72 33.69
C THR A 91 9.97 -3.48 32.57
N ARG A 92 11.32 -3.44 32.52
CA ARG A 92 12.09 -4.27 31.58
C ARG A 92 12.04 -5.73 32.03
N VAL A 93 11.68 -6.62 31.10
CA VAL A 93 11.57 -8.07 31.31
C VAL A 93 12.82 -8.79 30.82
N SER A 94 13.45 -8.28 29.77
CA SER A 94 14.69 -8.84 29.24
C SER A 94 15.91 -8.47 30.07
N PRO A 95 17.03 -9.22 29.94
CA PRO A 95 18.26 -8.96 30.70
C PRO A 95 18.94 -7.62 30.42
N GLY A 96 18.61 -6.93 29.32
CA GLY A 96 19.31 -5.73 28.87
C GLY A 96 20.54 -6.02 28.00
N ILE A 97 20.90 -7.28 27.80
CA ILE A 97 22.05 -7.73 27.01
C ILE A 97 21.57 -8.46 25.74
N GLY A 98 22.30 -8.32 24.64
CA GLY A 98 22.00 -8.94 23.36
C GLY A 98 20.74 -8.38 22.69
N LYS A 99 20.31 -9.07 21.63
CA LYS A 99 19.05 -8.81 20.92
C LYS A 99 17.92 -9.51 21.65
N THR A 100 16.72 -8.94 21.59
CA THR A 100 15.49 -9.64 22.01
C THR A 100 14.33 -9.34 21.06
N THR A 101 13.37 -10.25 20.98
CA THR A 101 12.19 -10.12 20.12
C THR A 101 11.04 -11.03 20.57
N CYS A 102 9.85 -10.80 20.02
CA CYS A 102 8.72 -11.74 20.02
C CYS A 102 8.32 -12.22 21.42
N SER A 103 7.93 -11.30 22.28
CA SER A 103 7.48 -11.62 23.63
C SER A 103 6.02 -12.08 23.69
N TYR A 104 5.65 -12.91 24.67
CA TYR A 104 4.26 -13.32 24.87
C TYR A 104 3.97 -13.69 26.32
N PHE A 105 2.79 -13.35 26.85
CA PHE A 105 2.41 -13.72 28.21
C PHE A 105 2.02 -15.19 28.31
N HIS A 106 2.48 -15.87 29.37
CA HIS A 106 1.86 -17.11 29.79
C HIS A 106 0.46 -16.82 30.35
N PRO A 107 -0.55 -17.67 30.09
CA PRO A 107 -1.92 -17.52 30.63
C PRO A 107 -2.06 -17.46 32.16
N ASN A 108 -0.98 -17.65 32.92
CA ASN A 108 -0.96 -17.51 34.38
C ASN A 108 -0.67 -16.06 34.84
N GLY A 109 -0.31 -15.17 33.90
CA GLY A 109 -0.05 -13.76 34.15
C GLY A 109 1.31 -13.44 34.80
N SER A 110 2.09 -14.43 35.20
CA SER A 110 3.36 -14.22 35.92
C SER A 110 4.62 -14.48 35.10
N GLN A 111 4.49 -15.22 33.99
CA GLN A 111 5.59 -15.57 33.11
C GLN A 111 5.44 -14.91 31.74
N ILE A 112 6.57 -14.56 31.16
CA ILE A 112 6.69 -13.93 29.84
C ILE A 112 7.74 -14.69 29.04
N LEU A 113 7.31 -15.18 27.88
CA LEU A 113 8.17 -15.73 26.83
C LEU A 113 8.84 -14.59 26.07
N PHE A 114 10.07 -14.78 25.58
CA PHE A 114 10.71 -13.95 24.57
C PHE A 114 11.92 -14.67 23.96
N ALA A 115 12.35 -14.26 22.78
CA ALA A 115 13.59 -14.75 22.18
C ALA A 115 14.77 -13.81 22.50
N SER A 116 15.98 -14.35 22.69
CA SER A 116 17.16 -13.55 23.03
C SER A 116 18.49 -14.19 22.67
N THR A 117 19.48 -13.34 22.37
CA THR A 117 20.89 -13.73 22.19
C THR A 117 21.78 -13.39 23.39
N HIS A 118 21.22 -13.06 24.56
CA HIS A 118 22.01 -12.58 25.72
C HIS A 118 23.03 -13.59 26.24
N HIS A 119 22.81 -14.87 25.98
CA HIS A 119 23.69 -15.96 26.40
C HIS A 119 24.90 -16.14 25.45
N ASP A 120 24.90 -15.46 24.29
CA ASP A 120 26.03 -15.45 23.37
C ASP A 120 27.23 -14.77 24.04
N PRO A 121 28.40 -15.44 24.16
CA PRO A 121 29.61 -14.83 24.71
C PRO A 121 30.04 -13.54 24.00
N GLN A 122 29.61 -13.33 22.75
CA GLN A 122 29.89 -12.13 21.95
C GLN A 122 28.78 -11.07 22.05
N ALA A 123 27.72 -11.26 22.84
CA ALA A 123 26.58 -10.35 22.89
C ALA A 123 26.97 -8.90 23.19
N LEU A 124 27.80 -8.67 24.21
CA LEU A 124 28.30 -7.34 24.58
C LEU A 124 29.17 -6.73 23.49
N GLN A 125 30.03 -7.53 22.84
CA GLN A 125 30.86 -7.07 21.73
C GLN A 125 30.01 -6.65 20.53
N LYS A 126 28.99 -7.44 20.17
CA LYS A 126 28.04 -7.14 19.09
C LYS A 126 27.24 -5.86 19.37
N GLN A 127 26.84 -5.64 20.63
CA GLN A 127 26.17 -4.39 21.05
C GLN A 127 27.08 -3.17 20.89
N GLN A 128 28.31 -3.26 21.38
CA GLN A 128 29.27 -2.17 21.28
C GLN A 128 29.58 -1.82 19.81
N ALA A 129 29.79 -2.84 18.97
CA ALA A 129 29.99 -2.64 17.53
C ALA A 129 28.78 -1.96 16.85
N GLU A 130 27.55 -2.27 17.27
CA GLU A 130 26.35 -1.62 16.75
C GLU A 130 26.27 -0.14 17.20
N LEU A 131 26.61 0.16 18.45
CA LEU A 131 26.66 1.54 18.96
C LEU A 131 27.68 2.37 18.18
N GLU A 132 28.88 1.84 17.99
CA GLU A 132 29.95 2.48 17.20
C GLU A 132 29.52 2.71 15.74
N MET A 133 28.87 1.71 15.14
CA MET A 133 28.33 1.83 13.78
C MET A 133 27.27 2.94 13.69
N ARG A 134 26.33 2.99 14.64
CA ARG A 134 25.31 4.06 14.71
C ARG A 134 25.94 5.45 14.94
N GLN A 135 26.96 5.54 15.80
CA GLN A 135 27.69 6.79 16.05
C GLN A 135 28.47 7.28 14.81
N SER A 136 28.94 6.36 13.96
CA SER A 136 29.63 6.71 12.72
C SER A 136 28.73 7.41 11.67
N GLY A 137 27.41 7.44 11.89
CA GLY A 137 26.44 8.01 10.97
C GLY A 137 26.18 7.16 9.72
N LYS A 138 26.85 6.00 9.59
CA LYS A 138 26.58 5.03 8.51
C LYS A 138 25.20 4.40 8.73
N GLU A 139 24.35 4.49 7.72
CA GLU A 139 23.04 3.83 7.74
C GLU A 139 23.11 2.51 6.96
N ARG A 140 22.77 1.40 7.64
CA ARG A 140 22.47 0.13 6.98
C ARG A 140 20.96 0.00 6.82
N ARG A 141 20.53 -0.57 5.69
CA ARG A 141 19.11 -0.93 5.52
C ARG A 141 18.73 -1.90 6.64
N TYR A 142 17.56 -1.69 7.23
CA TYR A 142 17.00 -2.65 8.17
C TYR A 142 16.83 -4.01 7.49
N ALA A 143 17.43 -5.03 8.06
CA ALA A 143 17.24 -6.43 7.71
C ALA A 143 16.95 -7.17 9.02
N TRP A 144 15.93 -8.04 9.01
CA TRP A 144 15.65 -8.87 10.16
C TRP A 144 16.80 -9.86 10.35
N ASP A 145 17.26 -9.99 11.59
CA ASP A 145 18.48 -10.72 11.91
C ASP A 145 18.13 -12.12 12.42
N TYR A 146 18.39 -13.13 11.59
CA TYR A 146 18.22 -14.55 11.92
C TYR A 146 19.48 -15.07 12.64
N ASP A 147 19.81 -14.46 13.77
CA ASP A 147 21.01 -14.77 14.55
C ASP A 147 21.01 -16.25 14.97
N ALA A 148 22.14 -16.94 14.76
CA ALA A 148 22.27 -18.37 14.99
C ALA A 148 22.38 -18.76 16.48
N THR A 149 22.39 -17.77 17.38
CA THR A 149 22.32 -17.92 18.83
C THR A 149 21.02 -17.37 19.42
N MET A 150 19.99 -17.16 18.59
CA MET A 150 18.69 -16.70 19.09
C MET A 150 17.93 -17.89 19.67
N ASP A 151 17.73 -17.89 20.99
CA ASP A 151 16.99 -18.91 21.71
C ASP A 151 15.76 -18.32 22.41
N ILE A 152 14.81 -19.19 22.76
CA ILE A 152 13.59 -18.83 23.49
C ILE A 152 13.82 -18.97 24.99
N PHE A 153 13.38 -17.96 25.74
CA PHE A 153 13.49 -17.86 27.18
C PHE A 153 12.14 -17.51 27.82
N SER A 154 11.99 -17.89 29.09
CA SER A 154 10.86 -17.51 29.94
C SER A 154 11.35 -16.78 31.18
N SER A 155 10.75 -15.64 31.51
CA SER A 155 11.08 -14.83 32.67
C SER A 155 9.84 -14.44 33.47
N THR A 156 10.05 -14.12 34.74
CA THR A 156 9.04 -13.44 35.57
C THR A 156 9.47 -11.99 35.74
N LEU A 157 8.53 -11.08 36.04
CA LEU A 157 8.84 -9.65 36.22
C LEU A 157 9.97 -9.39 37.24
N ASN A 158 10.12 -10.27 38.25
CA ASN A 158 11.13 -10.14 39.30
C ASN A 158 12.46 -10.87 39.00
N ARG A 159 12.60 -11.52 37.83
CA ARG A 159 13.79 -12.30 37.44
C ARG A 159 14.36 -11.89 36.08
N ALA A 160 14.18 -10.64 35.67
CA ALA A 160 14.65 -10.14 34.37
C ALA A 160 16.15 -10.41 34.09
N SER A 161 16.99 -10.45 35.13
CA SER A 161 18.43 -10.71 35.04
C SER A 161 18.82 -12.21 34.91
N SER A 162 17.88 -13.14 35.07
CA SER A 162 18.16 -14.58 35.03
C SER A 162 16.97 -15.37 34.46
N PRO A 163 16.64 -15.18 33.17
CA PRO A 163 15.56 -15.90 32.53
C PRO A 163 15.91 -17.39 32.36
N VAL A 164 14.87 -18.24 32.28
CA VAL A 164 15.02 -19.68 32.05
C VAL A 164 15.09 -19.94 30.55
N GLN A 165 16.15 -20.58 30.08
CA GLN A 165 16.32 -20.98 28.69
C GLN A 165 15.46 -22.21 28.36
N LEU A 166 14.65 -22.13 27.30
CA LEU A 166 13.75 -23.20 26.86
C LEU A 166 14.26 -23.92 25.59
N THR A 167 15.06 -23.25 24.76
CA THR A 167 15.73 -23.83 23.60
C THR A 167 17.23 -23.59 23.67
N ASN A 168 18.01 -24.47 23.04
CA ASN A 168 19.47 -24.36 22.98
C ASN A 168 20.02 -24.87 21.63
N SER A 169 19.18 -24.90 20.61
CA SER A 169 19.57 -25.39 19.29
C SER A 169 20.21 -24.28 18.48
N LYS A 170 21.28 -24.60 17.74
CA LYS A 170 21.90 -23.64 16.84
C LYS A 170 20.89 -23.21 15.77
N GLY A 171 20.84 -21.91 15.54
CA GLY A 171 19.91 -21.27 14.61
C GLY A 171 19.10 -20.17 15.29
N TYR A 172 17.98 -19.86 14.65
CA TYR A 172 17.02 -18.87 15.07
C TYR A 172 15.77 -19.58 15.62
N ASP A 173 15.58 -19.54 16.94
CA ASP A 173 14.36 -19.93 17.63
C ASP A 173 13.66 -18.67 18.17
N ALA A 174 12.52 -18.30 17.59
CA ALA A 174 11.78 -17.11 18.00
C ALA A 174 10.28 -17.17 17.63
N GLU A 175 9.59 -16.02 17.72
CA GLU A 175 8.18 -15.90 17.31
C GLU A 175 7.26 -16.85 18.08
N GLY A 176 7.59 -17.09 19.34
CA GLY A 176 6.88 -18.03 20.20
C GLY A 176 5.58 -17.46 20.76
N SER A 177 4.53 -18.26 20.83
CA SER A 177 3.29 -17.96 21.55
C SER A 177 2.85 -19.15 22.41
N TYR A 178 2.21 -18.87 23.55
CA TYR A 178 1.63 -19.90 24.41
C TYR A 178 0.25 -20.32 23.92
N SER A 179 -0.09 -21.61 24.09
CA SER A 179 -1.47 -22.07 23.97
C SER A 179 -2.37 -21.45 25.04
N PRO A 180 -3.70 -21.37 24.83
CA PRO A 180 -4.62 -20.72 25.79
C PRO A 180 -4.60 -21.33 27.20
N ASN A 181 -4.24 -22.60 27.32
CA ASN A 181 -4.06 -23.30 28.59
C ASN A 181 -2.64 -23.24 29.16
N GLY A 182 -1.66 -22.69 28.42
CA GLY A 182 -0.26 -22.54 28.86
C GLY A 182 0.61 -23.79 28.75
N ASP A 183 0.07 -24.88 28.20
CA ASP A 183 0.76 -26.17 28.13
C ASP A 183 1.78 -26.27 26.99
N TRP A 184 1.57 -25.51 25.92
CA TRP A 184 2.31 -25.62 24.67
C TRP A 184 2.83 -24.25 24.23
N ILE A 185 3.94 -24.28 23.50
CA ILE A 185 4.51 -23.15 22.79
C ILE A 185 4.61 -23.53 21.32
N ALA A 186 4.01 -22.74 20.43
CA ALA A 186 4.26 -22.79 19.00
C ALA A 186 5.25 -21.69 18.64
N PHE A 187 6.24 -21.97 17.81
CA PHE A 187 7.33 -21.04 17.51
C PHE A 187 7.95 -21.30 16.12
N CYS A 188 8.69 -20.32 15.61
CA CYS A 188 9.45 -20.44 14.37
C CYS A 188 10.88 -20.92 14.66
N SER A 189 11.38 -21.87 13.86
CA SER A 189 12.76 -22.32 13.95
C SER A 189 13.40 -22.67 12.62
N VAL A 190 14.67 -22.29 12.46
CA VAL A 190 15.55 -22.73 11.35
C VAL A 190 16.47 -23.90 11.74
N ARG A 191 16.30 -24.49 12.93
CA ARG A 191 17.21 -25.52 13.48
C ARG A 191 17.47 -26.71 12.56
N HIS A 192 16.53 -27.01 11.66
CA HIS A 192 16.66 -28.13 10.74
C HIS A 192 17.71 -27.92 9.65
N ALA A 193 18.15 -26.67 9.43
CA ALA A 193 19.23 -26.35 8.52
C ALA A 193 20.61 -26.73 9.09
N PHE A 194 20.68 -27.09 10.39
CA PHE A 194 21.92 -27.38 11.08
C PHE A 194 22.15 -28.89 11.29
N PRO A 195 23.41 -29.36 11.18
CA PRO A 195 24.60 -28.60 10.79
C PRO A 195 24.57 -28.26 9.27
N ILE A 196 24.94 -27.01 8.92
CA ILE A 196 24.85 -26.47 7.54
C ILE A 196 25.71 -27.27 6.55
N GLU A 197 26.74 -27.93 7.07
CA GLU A 197 27.63 -28.82 6.34
C GLU A 197 26.92 -30.07 5.78
N GLN A 198 25.75 -30.42 6.30
CA GLN A 198 24.92 -31.52 5.81
C GLN A 198 23.91 -31.09 4.74
N LEU A 199 23.72 -29.78 4.52
CA LEU A 199 22.91 -29.29 3.40
C LEU A 199 23.60 -29.58 2.06
N SER A 200 22.79 -29.77 1.01
CA SER A 200 23.31 -29.82 -0.36
C SER A 200 24.00 -28.49 -0.72
N PRO A 201 24.91 -28.48 -1.71
CA PRO A 201 25.57 -27.26 -2.15
C PRO A 201 24.59 -26.11 -2.48
N GLU A 202 23.46 -26.44 -3.09
CA GLU A 202 22.40 -25.47 -3.46
C GLU A 202 21.73 -24.88 -2.21
N LEU A 203 21.35 -25.72 -1.25
CA LEU A 203 20.71 -25.28 -0.01
C LEU A 203 21.68 -24.53 0.90
N ARG A 204 22.97 -24.90 0.91
CA ARG A 204 24.01 -24.15 1.62
C ARG A 204 24.14 -22.74 1.05
N LYS A 205 24.20 -22.61 -0.27
CA LYS A 205 24.21 -21.30 -0.94
C LYS A 205 22.92 -20.52 -0.67
N ARG A 206 21.77 -21.19 -0.60
CA ARG A 206 20.49 -20.56 -0.22
C ARG A 206 20.56 -20.01 1.20
N TYR A 207 21.12 -20.74 2.15
CA TYR A 207 21.31 -20.29 3.53
C TYR A 207 22.23 -19.06 3.63
N GLU A 208 23.32 -19.03 2.86
CA GLU A 208 24.23 -17.85 2.82
C GLU A 208 23.54 -16.57 2.31
N ILE A 209 22.53 -16.72 1.45
CA ILE A 209 21.77 -15.60 0.88
C ILE A 209 20.61 -15.20 1.81
N ASP A 210 19.88 -16.19 2.30
CA ASP A 210 18.63 -15.99 3.04
C ASP A 210 18.40 -17.13 4.04
N PRO A 211 18.87 -16.99 5.30
CA PRO A 211 18.63 -17.97 6.34
C PRO A 211 17.14 -18.17 6.66
N SER A 212 16.28 -17.17 6.39
CA SER A 212 14.85 -17.24 6.68
C SER A 212 14.14 -18.30 5.84
N TYR A 213 14.68 -18.64 4.68
CA TYR A 213 14.17 -19.69 3.81
C TYR A 213 13.95 -21.04 4.52
N PHE A 214 14.63 -21.28 5.64
CA PHE A 214 14.54 -22.51 6.44
C PHE A 214 13.61 -22.37 7.65
N GLY A 215 12.88 -21.27 7.81
CA GLY A 215 12.00 -21.07 8.97
C GLY A 215 10.76 -21.94 8.87
N GLU A 216 10.50 -22.69 9.94
CA GLU A 216 9.40 -23.65 10.01
C GLU A 216 8.70 -23.54 11.35
N ILE A 217 7.43 -23.96 11.40
CA ILE A 217 6.65 -24.00 12.64
C ILE A 217 7.00 -25.24 13.45
N TYR A 218 7.32 -25.04 14.71
CA TYR A 218 7.55 -26.06 15.71
C TYR A 218 6.56 -25.90 16.87
N LEU A 219 6.36 -27.00 17.59
CA LEU A 219 5.55 -27.09 18.80
C LEU A 219 6.39 -27.74 19.90
N MET A 220 6.34 -27.20 21.12
CA MET A 220 6.98 -27.78 22.30
C MET A 220 6.11 -27.60 23.55
N ARG A 221 6.38 -28.37 24.61
CA ARG A 221 5.80 -28.13 25.93
C ARG A 221 6.33 -26.82 26.50
N SER A 222 5.56 -26.18 27.39
CA SER A 222 5.95 -24.92 28.02
C SER A 222 7.23 -24.98 28.86
N ASP A 223 7.71 -26.17 29.20
CA ASP A 223 8.99 -26.42 29.86
C ASP A 223 10.18 -26.64 28.87
N GLY A 224 9.95 -26.51 27.56
CA GLY A 224 10.95 -26.73 26.51
C GLY A 224 11.06 -28.18 26.01
N THR A 225 10.31 -29.13 26.57
CA THR A 225 10.37 -30.55 26.18
C THR A 225 9.44 -30.89 25.02
N ARG A 226 9.53 -32.13 24.49
CA ARG A 226 8.67 -32.69 23.43
C ARG A 226 8.54 -31.83 22.17
N ILE A 227 9.68 -31.32 21.70
CA ILE A 227 9.74 -30.51 20.48
C ILE A 227 9.35 -31.34 19.25
N LYS A 228 8.46 -30.81 18.42
CA LYS A 228 7.97 -31.42 17.17
C LYS A 228 7.92 -30.37 16.05
N ARG A 229 8.49 -30.69 14.88
CA ARG A 229 8.35 -29.89 13.65
C ARG A 229 6.98 -30.14 13.02
N LEU A 230 6.21 -29.09 12.75
CA LEU A 230 4.87 -29.19 12.17
C LEU A 230 4.84 -28.96 10.65
N THR A 231 5.70 -28.07 10.14
CA THR A 231 5.76 -27.73 8.71
C THR A 231 7.07 -28.20 8.07
N LYS A 232 7.04 -28.47 6.75
CA LYS A 232 8.17 -28.97 5.94
C LYS A 232 8.10 -28.38 4.53
N HIS A 233 8.00 -27.06 4.46
CA HIS A 233 7.75 -26.33 3.22
C HIS A 233 9.02 -25.58 2.79
N ASP A 234 9.28 -25.53 1.49
CA ASP A 234 10.36 -24.73 0.92
C ASP A 234 9.99 -23.25 0.96
N GLY A 235 10.69 -22.45 1.78
CA GLY A 235 10.34 -21.07 2.05
C GLY A 235 10.08 -20.85 3.54
N TYR A 236 9.66 -19.65 3.90
CA TYR A 236 9.58 -19.25 5.30
C TYR A 236 8.17 -19.39 5.88
N ASP A 237 8.01 -20.22 6.91
CA ASP A 237 6.85 -20.29 7.78
C ASP A 237 7.19 -19.67 9.16
N GLY A 238 6.43 -18.65 9.60
CA GLY A 238 6.72 -17.92 10.85
C GLY A 238 5.50 -17.31 11.54
N GLY A 239 5.71 -16.77 12.74
CA GLY A 239 4.70 -16.09 13.57
C GLY A 239 3.46 -16.92 13.88
N PRO A 240 3.61 -18.11 14.48
CA PRO A 240 2.48 -18.94 14.85
C PRO A 240 1.73 -18.41 16.08
N PHE A 241 0.40 -18.40 16.01
CA PHE A 241 -0.49 -18.15 17.15
C PHE A 241 -1.56 -19.23 17.27
N PHE A 242 -1.95 -19.55 18.50
CA PHE A 242 -3.05 -20.48 18.75
C PHE A 242 -4.41 -19.82 18.55
N SER A 243 -5.39 -20.59 18.09
CA SER A 243 -6.80 -20.18 18.16
C SER A 243 -7.26 -20.07 19.63
N PRO A 244 -8.26 -19.21 19.94
CA PRO A 244 -8.77 -19.04 21.30
C PRO A 244 -9.26 -20.34 21.96
N ASP A 245 -9.77 -21.28 21.16
CA ASP A 245 -10.20 -22.61 21.62
C ASP A 245 -9.04 -23.61 21.78
N GLY A 246 -7.81 -23.23 21.43
CA GLY A 246 -6.60 -24.04 21.54
C GLY A 246 -6.53 -25.21 20.56
N LYS A 247 -7.37 -25.25 19.51
CA LYS A 247 -7.47 -26.38 18.58
C LYS A 247 -6.67 -26.20 17.28
N ARG A 248 -6.32 -24.97 16.92
CA ARG A 248 -5.59 -24.64 15.70
C ARG A 248 -4.43 -23.70 15.95
N ILE A 249 -3.51 -23.69 15.01
CA ILE A 249 -2.43 -22.72 14.88
C ILE A 249 -2.67 -21.94 13.59
N VAL A 250 -2.52 -20.61 13.64
CA VAL A 250 -2.46 -19.71 12.48
C VAL A 250 -1.02 -19.21 12.32
N TRP A 251 -0.51 -19.08 11.10
CA TRP A 251 0.83 -18.56 10.82
C TRP A 251 0.90 -17.91 9.44
N ARG A 252 2.01 -17.24 9.13
CA ARG A 252 2.30 -16.72 7.78
C ARG A 252 3.23 -17.68 7.03
N ARG A 253 2.98 -17.88 5.75
CA ARG A 253 3.81 -18.66 4.82
C ARG A 253 4.26 -17.82 3.66
N PHE A 254 5.56 -17.79 3.39
CA PHE A 254 6.11 -17.20 2.18
C PHE A 254 6.21 -18.23 1.05
N ASP A 255 6.10 -17.76 -0.19
CA ASP A 255 6.50 -18.54 -1.36
C ASP A 255 8.03 -18.78 -1.39
N GLN A 256 8.49 -19.65 -2.31
CA GLN A 256 9.90 -20.04 -2.39
C GLN A 256 10.80 -18.85 -2.74
N GLU A 257 10.26 -17.89 -3.49
CA GLU A 257 10.91 -16.66 -3.92
C GLU A 257 10.96 -15.59 -2.83
N GLY A 258 10.13 -15.72 -1.78
CA GLY A 258 10.03 -14.76 -0.68
C GLY A 258 9.28 -13.46 -1.05
N ILE A 259 8.45 -13.49 -2.10
CA ILE A 259 7.79 -12.31 -2.66
C ILE A 259 6.38 -12.14 -2.07
N ASN A 260 5.61 -13.23 -1.98
CA ASN A 260 4.26 -13.21 -1.44
C ASN A 260 4.20 -13.96 -0.12
N ALA A 261 3.26 -13.55 0.73
CA ALA A 261 2.97 -14.25 1.98
C ALA A 261 1.48 -14.48 2.12
N ASP A 262 1.10 -15.66 2.60
CA ASP A 262 -0.27 -16.05 2.86
C ASP A 262 -0.47 -16.49 4.30
N ILE A 263 -1.68 -16.27 4.82
CA ILE A 263 -2.11 -16.75 6.13
C ILE A 263 -2.57 -18.20 6.00
N MET A 264 -2.06 -19.05 6.88
CA MET A 264 -2.33 -20.48 6.90
C MET A 264 -2.85 -20.89 8.28
N THR A 265 -3.62 -21.97 8.34
CA THR A 265 -4.06 -22.60 9.60
C THR A 265 -3.94 -24.12 9.57
N MET A 266 -3.74 -24.74 10.73
CA MET A 266 -3.62 -26.20 10.88
C MET A 266 -4.05 -26.62 12.28
N ASN A 267 -4.29 -27.90 12.48
CA ASN A 267 -4.47 -28.47 13.82
C ASN A 267 -3.11 -28.69 14.50
N LEU A 268 -3.08 -28.88 15.83
CA LEU A 268 -1.84 -29.01 16.61
C LEU A 268 -0.94 -30.17 16.19
N GLU A 269 -1.53 -31.19 15.53
CA GLU A 269 -0.75 -32.32 15.01
C GLU A 269 -0.04 -32.04 13.68
N GLY A 270 -0.29 -30.89 13.05
CA GLY A 270 0.24 -30.50 11.74
C GLY A 270 -0.65 -30.91 10.56
N SER A 271 -1.85 -31.44 10.81
CA SER A 271 -2.82 -31.85 9.80
C SER A 271 -3.92 -30.79 9.57
N ASP A 272 -4.80 -31.02 8.60
CA ASP A 272 -5.87 -30.09 8.19
C ASP A 272 -5.32 -28.70 7.85
N VAL A 273 -4.23 -28.66 7.06
CA VAL A 273 -3.63 -27.40 6.59
C VAL A 273 -4.59 -26.68 5.66
N ARG A 274 -4.82 -25.41 5.94
CA ARG A 274 -5.77 -24.58 5.22
C ARG A 274 -5.19 -23.19 4.96
N GLN A 275 -5.22 -22.80 3.70
CA GLN A 275 -4.88 -21.45 3.25
C GLN A 275 -6.08 -20.50 3.46
N ILE A 276 -5.84 -19.40 4.16
CA ILE A 276 -6.85 -18.40 4.57
C ILE A 276 -6.84 -17.18 3.64
N THR A 277 -5.68 -16.77 3.14
CA THR A 277 -5.52 -15.72 2.10
C THR A 277 -4.92 -16.31 0.84
N GLN A 278 -5.15 -15.68 -0.31
CA GLN A 278 -4.52 -16.07 -1.56
C GLN A 278 -4.33 -14.84 -2.44
N ASP A 279 -3.16 -14.68 -3.05
CA ASP A 279 -2.85 -13.61 -4.01
C ASP A 279 -3.12 -12.20 -3.40
N PHE A 280 -2.89 -12.05 -2.09
CA PHE A 280 -3.26 -10.88 -1.30
C PHE A 280 -2.06 -9.99 -0.96
N GLY A 281 -1.04 -9.98 -1.82
CA GLY A 281 0.26 -9.38 -1.51
C GLY A 281 0.96 -10.12 -0.37
N MET A 282 1.64 -9.37 0.50
CA MET A 282 2.33 -9.90 1.67
C MET A 282 1.39 -9.93 2.87
N ALA A 283 0.56 -10.97 2.98
CA ALA A 283 -0.31 -11.18 4.13
C ALA A 283 0.47 -11.81 5.29
N TRP A 284 0.62 -11.09 6.39
CA TRP A 284 1.46 -11.50 7.53
C TRP A 284 0.93 -11.01 8.89
N ALA A 285 1.60 -11.45 9.96
CA ALA A 285 1.21 -11.16 11.35
C ALA A 285 -0.27 -11.44 11.68
N PRO A 286 -0.75 -12.68 11.47
CA PRO A 286 -2.14 -13.02 11.76
C PRO A 286 -2.41 -13.14 13.27
N PHE A 287 -3.59 -12.73 13.71
CA PHE A 287 -4.04 -12.92 15.08
C PHE A 287 -5.54 -13.21 15.13
N TYR A 288 -5.97 -14.10 16.02
CA TYR A 288 -7.39 -14.41 16.18
C TYR A 288 -8.10 -13.37 17.04
N HIS A 289 -9.33 -13.03 16.67
CA HIS A 289 -10.24 -12.39 17.62
C HIS A 289 -10.66 -13.39 18.71
N PRO A 290 -10.79 -12.99 20.00
CA PRO A 290 -11.13 -13.89 21.10
C PRO A 290 -12.47 -14.64 20.93
N SER A 291 -13.41 -14.09 20.14
CA SER A 291 -14.64 -14.82 19.76
C SER A 291 -14.41 -16.05 18.88
N ASN A 292 -13.18 -16.24 18.37
CA ASN A 292 -12.79 -17.30 17.44
C ASN A 292 -13.54 -17.26 16.09
N GLU A 293 -14.19 -16.16 15.72
CA GLU A 293 -14.97 -16.06 14.49
C GLU A 293 -14.14 -15.63 13.27
N TYR A 294 -13.07 -14.86 13.48
CA TYR A 294 -12.25 -14.29 12.41
C TYR A 294 -10.81 -14.05 12.85
N ILE A 295 -9.97 -13.77 11.86
CA ILE A 295 -8.55 -13.48 11.97
C ILE A 295 -8.31 -12.06 11.45
N ILE A 296 -7.51 -11.28 12.17
CA ILE A 296 -6.95 -10.02 11.68
C ILE A 296 -5.51 -10.27 11.20
N PHE A 297 -5.06 -9.57 10.17
CA PHE A 297 -3.71 -9.70 9.62
C PHE A 297 -3.29 -8.40 8.92
N THR A 298 -2.01 -8.29 8.58
CA THR A 298 -1.41 -7.14 7.89
C THR A 298 -1.18 -7.49 6.41
N SER A 299 -1.44 -6.58 5.47
CA SER A 299 -1.09 -6.76 4.06
C SER A 299 -0.71 -5.45 3.36
N ASN A 300 0.14 -5.57 2.34
CA ASN A 300 0.48 -4.47 1.41
C ASN A 300 -0.33 -4.48 0.10
N ARG A 301 -1.52 -5.07 0.11
CA ARG A 301 -2.42 -5.16 -1.06
C ARG A 301 -2.67 -3.81 -1.72
N GLU A 302 -2.79 -2.74 -0.93
CA GLU A 302 -3.08 -1.38 -1.43
C GLU A 302 -1.84 -0.67 -2.00
N GLY A 303 -0.63 -1.22 -1.81
CA GLY A 303 0.57 -0.67 -2.41
C GLY A 303 1.86 -1.21 -1.78
N PHE A 304 2.94 -1.30 -2.57
CA PHE A 304 4.21 -1.93 -2.15
C PHE A 304 4.78 -1.39 -0.83
N SER A 305 4.60 -0.09 -0.55
CA SER A 305 5.07 0.58 0.66
C SER A 305 3.96 0.96 1.66
N ASN A 306 2.72 0.55 1.41
CA ASN A 306 1.59 0.81 2.29
C ASN A 306 1.10 -0.50 2.90
N PHE A 307 1.24 -0.67 4.22
CA PHE A 307 0.73 -1.84 4.93
C PHE A 307 -0.48 -1.45 5.77
N GLU A 308 -1.56 -2.22 5.60
CA GLU A 308 -2.84 -2.00 6.25
C GLU A 308 -3.32 -3.28 6.94
N LEU A 309 -4.25 -3.12 7.88
CA LEU A 309 -4.90 -4.19 8.61
C LEU A 309 -6.13 -4.69 7.86
N PHE A 310 -6.31 -6.01 7.84
CA PHE A 310 -7.44 -6.70 7.22
C PHE A 310 -7.99 -7.77 8.15
N ILE A 311 -9.31 -8.01 8.09
CA ILE A 311 -9.97 -9.13 8.75
C ILE A 311 -10.53 -10.13 7.74
N VAL A 312 -10.57 -11.40 8.11
CA VAL A 312 -11.14 -12.49 7.30
C VAL A 312 -11.79 -13.52 8.20
N ASP A 313 -12.90 -14.13 7.77
CA ASP A 313 -13.53 -15.20 8.54
C ASP A 313 -12.52 -16.31 8.86
N ARG A 314 -12.66 -16.98 10.01
CA ARG A 314 -11.67 -17.95 10.50
C ARG A 314 -11.37 -19.09 9.52
N LEU A 315 -12.26 -19.33 8.56
CA LEU A 315 -12.11 -20.34 7.53
C LEU A 315 -11.63 -19.73 6.19
N GLY A 316 -11.54 -18.42 6.02
CA GLY A 316 -11.14 -17.82 4.74
C GLY A 316 -12.10 -18.11 3.59
N TYR A 317 -13.38 -18.34 3.88
CA TYR A 317 -14.39 -18.57 2.84
C TYR A 317 -14.84 -17.27 2.15
N ARG A 318 -14.65 -16.13 2.80
CA ARG A 318 -15.08 -14.83 2.33
C ARG A 318 -13.89 -13.94 2.00
N GLU A 319 -14.14 -12.92 1.18
CA GLU A 319 -13.12 -11.92 0.86
C GLU A 319 -12.67 -11.18 2.13
N PRO A 320 -11.35 -10.95 2.34
CA PRO A 320 -10.90 -10.15 3.46
C PRO A 320 -11.38 -8.70 3.35
N ILE A 321 -11.60 -8.06 4.49
CA ILE A 321 -12.07 -6.69 4.63
C ILE A 321 -10.97 -5.84 5.25
N GLN A 322 -10.62 -4.72 4.61
CA GLN A 322 -9.68 -3.74 5.15
C GLN A 322 -10.30 -3.01 6.34
N VAL A 323 -9.52 -2.78 7.40
CA VAL A 323 -9.99 -2.15 8.65
C VAL A 323 -9.12 -0.98 9.11
N SER A 324 -7.94 -0.77 8.54
CA SER A 324 -7.15 0.47 8.68
C SER A 324 -6.93 1.13 7.32
N PHE A 325 -6.72 2.45 7.32
CA PHE A 325 -6.61 3.26 6.10
C PHE A 325 -5.55 4.37 6.26
N THR A 326 -4.46 4.09 6.97
CA THR A 326 -3.42 5.08 7.24
C THR A 326 -2.17 4.80 6.40
N ASP A 327 -1.84 5.74 5.50
CA ASP A 327 -0.62 5.71 4.69
C ASP A 327 0.63 5.36 5.51
N GLY A 328 1.39 4.39 4.99
CA GLY A 328 2.66 3.95 5.53
C GLY A 328 2.60 2.53 6.09
N PHE A 329 2.50 2.41 7.41
CA PHE A 329 2.53 1.11 8.06
C PHE A 329 1.54 1.08 9.22
N ASP A 330 0.56 0.20 9.11
CA ASP A 330 -0.20 -0.39 10.19
C ASP A 330 0.03 -1.91 10.14
N GLY A 331 0.49 -2.50 11.24
CA GLY A 331 0.76 -3.93 11.28
C GLY A 331 0.93 -4.50 12.67
N LEU A 332 1.13 -5.82 12.75
CA LEU A 332 1.25 -6.56 14.02
C LEU A 332 0.04 -6.35 14.96
N PRO A 333 -1.20 -6.56 14.47
CA PRO A 333 -2.42 -6.34 15.24
C PRO A 333 -2.67 -7.43 16.30
N VAL A 334 -3.13 -7.03 17.48
CA VAL A 334 -3.48 -7.93 18.59
C VAL A 334 -4.72 -7.40 19.30
N PHE A 335 -5.74 -8.25 19.46
CA PHE A 335 -6.95 -7.91 20.23
C PHE A 335 -6.72 -8.06 21.73
N SER A 336 -7.40 -7.23 22.52
CA SER A 336 -7.53 -7.47 23.96
C SER A 336 -8.30 -8.76 24.24
N PRO A 337 -8.12 -9.40 25.41
CA PRO A 337 -8.78 -10.68 25.73
C PRO A 337 -10.31 -10.63 25.72
N ASP A 338 -10.89 -9.46 26.01
CA ASP A 338 -12.33 -9.20 25.95
C ASP A 338 -12.83 -8.84 24.54
N GLY A 339 -11.91 -8.63 23.58
CA GLY A 339 -12.21 -8.31 22.18
C GLY A 339 -12.68 -6.88 21.95
N THR A 340 -12.54 -5.98 22.94
CA THR A 340 -13.04 -4.61 22.86
C THR A 340 -11.99 -3.58 22.46
N ASN A 341 -10.70 -3.95 22.49
CA ASN A 341 -9.60 -3.08 22.12
C ASN A 341 -8.69 -3.77 21.08
N LEU A 342 -8.01 -2.95 20.28
CA LEU A 342 -6.98 -3.37 19.35
C LEU A 342 -5.67 -2.64 19.68
N VAL A 343 -4.56 -3.39 19.72
CA VAL A 343 -3.20 -2.85 19.73
C VAL A 343 -2.51 -3.21 18.42
N TRP A 344 -1.79 -2.27 17.83
CA TRP A 344 -1.01 -2.51 16.62
C TRP A 344 0.18 -1.56 16.56
N THR A 345 1.14 -1.87 15.70
CA THR A 345 2.29 -1.02 15.41
C THR A 345 1.97 -0.13 14.23
N SER A 346 2.17 1.18 14.37
CA SER A 346 1.83 2.14 13.34
C SER A 346 2.89 3.22 13.14
N ASN A 347 2.93 3.76 11.92
CA ASN A 347 3.61 5.02 11.58
C ASN A 347 2.68 6.23 11.65
N ARG A 348 1.42 6.05 12.07
CA ARG A 348 0.49 7.16 12.23
C ARG A 348 1.09 8.20 13.19
N TYR A 349 0.98 9.47 12.81
CA TYR A 349 1.57 10.63 13.50
C TYR A 349 3.11 10.74 13.49
N ALA A 350 3.83 10.00 12.63
CA ALA A 350 5.23 10.31 12.38
C ALA A 350 5.40 11.77 11.95
N SER A 351 6.22 12.51 12.69
CA SER A 351 6.23 13.99 12.72
C SER A 351 6.62 14.69 11.41
N GLN A 352 7.16 13.96 10.42
CA GLN A 352 7.47 14.43 9.06
C GLN A 352 7.68 13.20 8.12
N PRO A 353 7.40 13.33 6.81
CA PRO A 353 7.94 12.42 5.80
C PRO A 353 9.47 12.38 5.88
N GLY A 354 10.05 11.20 6.17
CA GLY A 354 11.50 11.05 6.35
C GLY A 354 11.99 11.06 7.80
N SER A 355 11.10 11.18 8.79
CA SER A 355 11.44 10.99 10.20
C SER A 355 12.15 9.64 10.46
N LYS A 356 13.17 9.66 11.32
CA LYS A 356 13.86 8.46 11.84
C LYS A 356 13.04 7.72 12.91
N ASP A 357 11.92 8.31 13.32
CA ASP A 357 10.97 7.81 14.31
C ASP A 357 9.87 7.03 13.57
N LYS A 358 10.01 5.70 13.50
CA LYS A 358 9.13 4.81 12.72
C LYS A 358 8.74 3.59 13.55
N GLY A 359 7.44 3.28 13.56
CA GLY A 359 6.84 2.13 14.23
C GLY A 359 6.70 2.36 15.72
N HIS A 360 5.50 2.74 16.15
CA HIS A 360 5.12 2.84 17.55
C HIS A 360 3.85 2.06 17.85
N LEU A 361 3.69 1.63 19.08
CA LEU A 361 2.45 0.98 19.52
C LEU A 361 1.32 1.99 19.69
N PHE A 362 0.18 1.63 19.12
CA PHE A 362 -1.10 2.30 19.28
C PHE A 362 -2.10 1.36 19.95
N ILE A 363 -3.06 1.96 20.63
CA ILE A 363 -4.24 1.27 21.16
C ILE A 363 -5.51 2.03 20.74
N SER A 364 -6.57 1.30 20.45
CA SER A 364 -7.89 1.85 20.11
C SER A 364 -8.99 0.99 20.70
N ASP A 365 -10.19 1.57 20.78
CA ASP A 365 -11.42 0.79 20.88
C ASP A 365 -11.63 0.02 19.57
N TRP A 366 -12.18 -1.19 19.66
CA TRP A 366 -12.47 -2.08 18.55
C TRP A 366 -13.96 -2.40 18.46
N ASN A 367 -14.55 -2.13 17.30
CA ASN A 367 -15.96 -2.38 17.05
C ASN A 367 -16.20 -3.80 16.52
N HIS A 368 -16.30 -4.76 17.45
CA HIS A 368 -16.49 -6.18 17.12
C HIS A 368 -17.73 -6.46 16.28
N GLU A 369 -18.87 -5.85 16.61
CA GLU A 369 -20.12 -6.10 15.88
C GLU A 369 -20.09 -5.54 14.45
N ALA A 370 -19.44 -4.39 14.23
CA ALA A 370 -19.21 -3.86 12.90
C ALA A 370 -18.32 -4.82 12.08
N ALA A 371 -17.27 -5.38 12.67
CA ALA A 371 -16.40 -6.36 12.03
C ALA A 371 -17.16 -7.64 11.62
N ARG A 372 -17.98 -8.21 12.52
CA ARG A 372 -18.84 -9.38 12.22
C ARG A 372 -19.83 -9.08 11.10
N LEU A 373 -20.46 -7.91 11.14
CA LEU A 373 -21.42 -7.49 10.11
C LEU A 373 -20.74 -7.34 8.75
N ALA A 374 -19.56 -6.71 8.70
CA ALA A 374 -18.78 -6.55 7.48
C ALA A 374 -18.38 -7.91 6.89
N LEU A 375 -17.88 -8.83 7.71
CA LEU A 375 -17.53 -10.19 7.28
C LEU A 375 -18.75 -10.98 6.78
N ARG A 376 -19.91 -10.88 7.45
CA ARG A 376 -21.15 -11.52 6.97
C ARG A 376 -21.61 -11.00 5.61
N LYS A 377 -21.37 -9.71 5.33
CA LYS A 377 -21.68 -9.07 4.04
C LYS A 377 -20.62 -9.32 2.97
N SER A 378 -19.39 -9.67 3.36
CA SER A 378 -18.29 -9.93 2.44
C SER A 378 -18.61 -11.08 1.46
N PRO A 379 -18.32 -10.94 0.15
CA PRO A 379 -18.57 -11.99 -0.84
C PRO A 379 -17.91 -13.33 -0.48
N ILE A 380 -18.55 -14.43 -0.84
CA ILE A 380 -17.97 -15.77 -0.74
C ILE A 380 -17.01 -16.00 -1.92
N ARG A 381 -15.78 -16.44 -1.64
CA ARG A 381 -14.75 -16.71 -2.66
C ARG A 381 -15.19 -17.84 -3.60
N GLN A 382 -14.86 -17.74 -4.90
CA GLN A 382 -15.28 -18.72 -5.91
C GLN A 382 -14.82 -20.16 -5.61
N LYS A 383 -13.60 -20.37 -5.08
CA LYS A 383 -13.11 -21.71 -4.68
C LYS A 383 -13.92 -22.32 -3.52
N ALA A 384 -14.46 -21.50 -2.63
CA ALA A 384 -15.36 -21.96 -1.56
C ALA A 384 -16.70 -22.45 -2.11
N ARG A 385 -17.24 -21.77 -3.13
CA ARG A 385 -18.43 -22.24 -3.87
C ARG A 385 -18.20 -23.61 -4.51
N GLN A 386 -17.05 -23.84 -5.13
CA GLN A 386 -16.70 -25.13 -5.73
C GLN A 386 -16.52 -26.27 -4.70
N LYS A 387 -15.95 -26.00 -3.52
CA LYS A 387 -15.87 -26.99 -2.42
C LYS A 387 -17.25 -27.30 -1.83
N SER A 388 -18.11 -26.29 -1.64
CA SER A 388 -19.48 -26.48 -1.15
C SER A 388 -20.36 -27.30 -2.11
N ALA A 389 -20.14 -27.20 -3.43
CA ALA A 389 -20.82 -28.01 -4.43
C ALA A 389 -20.35 -29.47 -4.46
N LYS A 390 -19.14 -29.77 -3.98
CA LYS A 390 -18.60 -31.15 -3.88
C LYS A 390 -18.89 -31.84 -2.54
N GLN A 391 -19.37 -31.12 -1.53
CA GLN A 391 -19.60 -31.64 -0.16
C GLN A 391 -21.08 -31.96 0.14
N VAL A 392 -21.91 -32.17 -0.90
CA VAL A 392 -23.35 -32.46 -0.75
C VAL A 392 -23.64 -33.93 -0.35
N ASN A 393 -22.62 -34.76 -0.10
CA ASN A 393 -22.81 -36.08 0.51
C ASN A 393 -21.88 -36.27 1.71
N GLY A 394 -22.37 -35.90 2.90
CA GLY A 394 -21.83 -36.37 4.19
C GLY A 394 -21.16 -35.28 5.04
N GLY A 395 -21.90 -34.80 6.06
CA GLY A 395 -21.34 -34.07 7.20
C GLY A 395 -21.96 -32.70 7.44
N ARG A 396 -23.02 -32.64 8.27
CA ARG A 396 -23.61 -31.42 8.83
C ARG A 396 -22.55 -30.60 9.58
N PHE A 397 -22.56 -29.27 9.40
CA PHE A 397 -21.92 -28.34 10.35
C PHE A 397 -22.64 -28.43 11.71
N PRO A 398 -21.94 -28.39 12.86
CA PRO A 398 -22.60 -28.34 14.16
C PRO A 398 -23.30 -26.98 14.33
N ASP A 399 -24.61 -27.08 14.60
CA ASP A 399 -25.51 -25.97 14.91
C ASP A 399 -24.99 -25.21 16.13
N THR A 400 -24.73 -23.91 15.96
CA THR A 400 -24.66 -22.98 17.09
C THR A 400 -26.12 -22.66 17.45
N PRO A 401 -26.55 -22.78 18.72
CA PRO A 401 -27.95 -22.59 19.06
C PRO A 401 -28.36 -21.15 18.72
N PRO A 402 -29.54 -20.95 18.10
CA PRO A 402 -30.04 -19.61 17.82
C PRO A 402 -30.33 -18.90 19.14
N ILE A 403 -29.74 -17.72 19.33
CA ILE A 403 -30.25 -16.75 20.29
C ILE A 403 -31.66 -16.38 19.79
N GLU A 404 -32.67 -16.64 20.61
CA GLU A 404 -34.04 -16.23 20.36
C GLU A 404 -34.09 -14.71 20.21
N ILE A 405 -34.24 -14.25 18.98
CA ILE A 405 -34.70 -12.90 18.68
C ILE A 405 -36.21 -13.06 18.47
N GLU A 406 -37.00 -12.48 19.37
CA GLU A 406 -38.44 -12.38 19.20
C GLU A 406 -38.76 -11.82 17.80
N ALA A 407 -39.63 -12.55 17.10
CA ALA A 407 -39.97 -12.29 15.72
C ALA A 407 -40.60 -10.90 15.54
N ILE A 408 -39.99 -10.07 14.71
CA ILE A 408 -40.71 -9.00 14.01
C ILE A 408 -41.45 -9.68 12.84
N PRO A 409 -42.78 -9.70 12.82
CA PRO A 409 -43.53 -10.42 11.79
C PRO A 409 -43.56 -9.63 10.47
N GLY A 410 -43.22 -10.33 9.39
CA GLY A 410 -43.52 -9.93 8.02
C GLY A 410 -42.32 -9.41 7.23
N ILE A 411 -41.63 -10.31 6.53
CA ILE A 411 -41.19 -10.18 5.13
C ILE A 411 -40.73 -11.58 4.69
N ALA A 412 -41.52 -12.22 3.84
CA ALA A 412 -41.12 -13.42 3.10
C ALA A 412 -40.19 -13.02 1.93
N PRO A 413 -39.30 -13.93 1.47
CA PRO A 413 -38.37 -13.62 0.39
C PRO A 413 -39.10 -13.60 -0.95
N GLN A 414 -39.24 -12.43 -1.58
CA GLN A 414 -39.70 -12.36 -2.97
C GLN A 414 -38.54 -12.57 -3.94
N ARG A 415 -38.73 -13.54 -4.84
CA ARG A 415 -37.98 -13.70 -6.08
C ARG A 415 -38.12 -12.42 -6.91
N ASN A 416 -37.00 -11.91 -7.44
CA ASN A 416 -36.96 -10.83 -8.41
C ASN A 416 -37.74 -11.20 -9.69
N THR A 417 -39.03 -10.91 -9.71
CA THR A 417 -39.71 -10.48 -10.92
C THR A 417 -39.29 -9.05 -11.20
N ARG A 418 -38.92 -8.74 -12.45
CA ARG A 418 -38.67 -7.40 -13.02
C ARG A 418 -39.44 -6.32 -12.24
N ALA A 419 -38.80 -5.74 -11.24
CA ALA A 419 -39.41 -4.70 -10.43
C ALA A 419 -39.07 -3.37 -11.12
N GLU A 420 -40.10 -2.67 -11.57
CA GLU A 420 -39.99 -1.25 -11.88
C GLU A 420 -39.33 -0.56 -10.69
N ILE A 421 -38.21 0.13 -10.94
CA ILE A 421 -37.47 0.86 -9.92
C ILE A 421 -38.39 1.98 -9.42
N LYS A 422 -39.04 1.76 -8.29
CA LYS A 422 -39.70 2.84 -7.55
C LYS A 422 -38.63 3.67 -6.86
N GLU A 423 -38.71 4.98 -7.06
CA GLU A 423 -37.71 5.92 -6.58
C GLU A 423 -37.63 5.93 -5.05
N PRO A 424 -36.41 6.09 -4.49
CA PRO A 424 -36.26 6.15 -3.05
C PRO A 424 -36.84 7.45 -2.49
N ASP A 425 -37.63 7.32 -1.43
CA ASP A 425 -37.96 8.41 -0.51
C ASP A 425 -36.70 8.68 0.34
N LEU A 426 -36.18 9.91 0.28
CA LEU A 426 -34.92 10.31 0.92
C LEU A 426 -35.18 11.13 2.19
N SER A 427 -34.44 10.84 3.26
CA SER A 427 -34.48 11.61 4.49
C SER A 427 -33.84 12.98 4.28
N PRO A 428 -34.32 14.03 4.98
CA PRO A 428 -33.64 15.32 4.95
C PRO A 428 -32.42 15.38 5.89
N LEU A 429 -32.07 14.29 6.59
CA LEU A 429 -30.85 14.11 7.38
C LEU A 429 -29.87 13.22 6.61
N ILE A 430 -28.56 13.39 6.83
CA ILE A 430 -27.56 12.47 6.28
C ILE A 430 -27.71 11.11 6.96
N THR A 431 -28.15 10.09 6.22
CA THR A 431 -28.33 8.73 6.76
C THR A 431 -27.50 7.69 6.01
N GLU A 432 -27.09 6.63 6.72
CA GLU A 432 -26.41 5.48 6.09
C GLU A 432 -27.32 4.81 5.03
N GLU A 433 -28.63 4.82 5.24
CA GLU A 433 -29.60 4.23 4.31
C GLU A 433 -29.65 4.99 2.97
N ASP A 434 -29.68 6.33 3.02
CA ASP A 434 -29.74 7.17 1.84
C ASP A 434 -28.42 7.19 1.08
N LEU A 435 -27.28 7.25 1.79
CA LEU A 435 -25.96 7.03 1.20
C LEU A 435 -25.88 5.70 0.44
N LYS A 436 -26.38 4.61 1.03
CA LYS A 436 -26.42 3.29 0.37
C LYS A 436 -27.32 3.28 -0.86
N LYS A 437 -28.49 3.92 -0.82
CA LYS A 437 -29.41 4.01 -1.98
C LYS A 437 -28.69 4.68 -3.16
N HIS A 438 -28.00 5.80 -2.92
CA HIS A 438 -27.20 6.47 -3.94
C HIS A 438 -26.08 5.59 -4.48
N VAL A 439 -25.26 5.00 -3.61
CA VAL A 439 -24.14 4.12 -4.01
C VAL A 439 -24.64 2.91 -4.79
N TYR A 440 -25.71 2.25 -4.34
CA TYR A 440 -26.25 1.06 -5.01
C TYR A 440 -26.82 1.36 -6.38
N PHE A 441 -27.54 2.47 -6.54
CA PHE A 441 -28.00 2.85 -7.87
C PHE A 441 -26.81 3.17 -8.76
N LEU A 442 -25.93 4.08 -8.33
CA LEU A 442 -24.81 4.57 -9.14
C LEU A 442 -23.89 3.41 -9.52
N ALA A 443 -23.57 2.51 -8.59
CA ALA A 443 -22.73 1.34 -8.80
C ALA A 443 -23.47 0.12 -9.35
N SER A 444 -24.73 0.22 -9.77
CA SER A 444 -25.43 -0.94 -10.33
C SER A 444 -24.91 -1.31 -11.72
N ASP A 445 -25.02 -2.60 -12.07
CA ASP A 445 -24.66 -3.10 -13.41
C ASP A 445 -25.44 -2.41 -14.54
N THR A 446 -26.62 -1.86 -14.23
CA THR A 446 -27.44 -1.06 -15.16
C THR A 446 -26.68 0.17 -15.69
N LEU A 447 -25.73 0.69 -14.92
CA LEU A 447 -24.90 1.82 -15.32
C LEU A 447 -23.59 1.39 -15.97
N GLU A 448 -23.38 0.10 -16.25
CA GLU A 448 -22.32 -0.42 -17.13
C GLU A 448 -20.92 0.15 -16.78
N GLY A 449 -20.68 0.37 -15.49
CA GLY A 449 -19.42 0.91 -14.97
C GLY A 449 -19.10 2.36 -15.33
N ARG A 450 -20.10 3.11 -15.80
CA ARG A 450 -20.07 4.57 -15.98
C ARG A 450 -18.86 5.10 -16.75
N MET A 451 -18.43 4.40 -17.80
CA MET A 451 -17.40 4.94 -18.69
C MET A 451 -17.78 6.33 -19.20
N THR A 452 -16.85 7.27 -19.09
CA THR A 452 -17.03 8.65 -19.54
C THR A 452 -17.55 8.68 -20.98
N GLY A 453 -18.57 9.47 -21.25
CA GLY A 453 -19.24 9.62 -22.55
C GLY A 453 -20.19 8.49 -22.95
N GLU A 454 -20.17 7.35 -22.25
CA GLU A 454 -21.01 6.19 -22.52
C GLU A 454 -22.40 6.28 -21.88
N LYS A 455 -23.27 5.33 -22.26
CA LYS A 455 -24.64 5.20 -21.74
C LYS A 455 -24.68 5.23 -20.20
N GLY A 456 -23.79 4.48 -19.56
CA GLY A 456 -23.67 4.39 -18.10
C GLY A 456 -23.47 5.74 -17.41
N SER A 457 -22.50 6.52 -17.89
CA SER A 457 -22.21 7.86 -17.39
C SER A 457 -23.41 8.80 -17.57
N ARG A 458 -24.06 8.77 -18.74
CA ARG A 458 -25.27 9.57 -19.01
C ARG A 458 -26.45 9.24 -18.09
N LEU A 459 -26.59 7.97 -17.69
CA LEU A 459 -27.61 7.54 -16.73
C LEU A 459 -27.29 8.04 -15.31
N ALA A 460 -26.02 7.99 -14.89
CA ALA A 460 -25.58 8.59 -13.62
C ALA A 460 -25.86 10.09 -13.59
N ALA A 461 -25.50 10.82 -14.66
CA ALA A 461 -25.74 12.26 -14.74
C ALA A 461 -27.24 12.62 -14.60
N LYS A 462 -28.13 11.80 -15.19
CA LYS A 462 -29.59 11.94 -15.01
C LYS A 462 -30.04 11.71 -13.58
N TYR A 463 -29.51 10.68 -12.93
CA TYR A 463 -29.83 10.37 -11.53
C TYR A 463 -29.39 11.49 -10.58
N ILE A 464 -28.19 12.03 -10.77
CA ILE A 464 -27.65 13.13 -9.95
C ILE A 464 -28.51 14.39 -10.13
N ALA A 465 -28.78 14.79 -11.38
CA ALA A 465 -29.63 15.94 -11.67
C ALA A 465 -31.04 15.81 -11.05
N LYS A 466 -31.59 14.59 -11.11
CA LYS A 466 -32.90 14.28 -10.50
C LYS A 466 -32.86 14.39 -8.97
N SER A 467 -31.81 13.85 -8.35
CA SER A 467 -31.62 13.90 -6.89
C SER A 467 -31.48 15.35 -6.40
N LEU A 468 -30.67 16.17 -7.09
CA LEU A 468 -30.53 17.60 -6.80
C LEU A 468 -31.88 18.32 -6.89
N LYS A 469 -32.68 18.01 -7.91
CA LYS A 469 -34.03 18.57 -8.07
C LYS A 469 -34.98 18.15 -6.96
N GLN A 470 -34.96 16.90 -6.53
CA GLN A 470 -35.80 16.38 -5.44
C GLN A 470 -35.44 17.03 -4.09
N ILE A 471 -34.15 17.26 -3.84
CA ILE A 471 -33.66 18.01 -2.68
C ILE A 471 -34.12 19.48 -2.73
N GLY A 472 -34.42 20.01 -3.92
CA GLY A 472 -34.81 21.40 -4.14
C GLY A 472 -33.64 22.34 -4.45
N ILE A 473 -32.47 21.80 -4.79
CA ILE A 473 -31.32 22.56 -5.30
C ILE A 473 -31.64 23.02 -6.72
N GLN A 474 -31.42 24.30 -7.02
CA GLN A 474 -31.74 24.86 -8.33
C GLN A 474 -30.59 24.66 -9.31
N PRO A 475 -30.86 24.52 -10.62
CA PRO A 475 -29.80 24.60 -11.63
C PRO A 475 -29.19 26.00 -11.65
N MET A 476 -27.93 26.09 -12.07
CA MET A 476 -27.30 27.40 -12.30
C MET A 476 -27.98 28.11 -13.48
N THR A 477 -28.29 29.40 -13.33
CA THR A 477 -29.06 30.17 -14.32
C THR A 477 -28.42 30.27 -15.70
N SER A 478 -27.10 30.13 -15.79
CA SER A 478 -26.35 30.11 -17.05
C SER A 478 -26.42 28.76 -17.79
N LEU A 479 -27.00 27.73 -17.18
CA LEU A 479 -27.11 26.38 -17.74
C LEU A 479 -28.56 26.07 -18.18
N ASN A 480 -28.68 25.23 -19.20
CA ASN A 480 -29.97 24.64 -19.56
C ASN A 480 -30.21 23.40 -18.67
N GLY A 481 -30.87 23.60 -17.54
CA GLY A 481 -31.01 22.59 -16.50
C GLY A 481 -29.70 22.38 -15.73
N TYR A 482 -29.37 21.16 -15.35
CA TYR A 482 -28.20 20.87 -14.50
C TYR A 482 -26.92 20.56 -15.28
N TYR A 483 -26.96 20.51 -16.62
CA TYR A 483 -25.87 19.94 -17.41
C TYR A 483 -24.94 21.01 -17.97
N GLN A 484 -23.65 20.87 -17.70
CA GLN A 484 -22.58 21.62 -18.38
C GLN A 484 -21.80 20.64 -19.27
N PRO A 485 -21.95 20.70 -20.60
CA PRO A 485 -21.25 19.79 -21.50
C PRO A 485 -19.74 20.09 -21.57
N PHE A 486 -18.92 19.06 -21.72
CA PHE A 486 -17.49 19.16 -22.00
C PHE A 486 -17.03 18.07 -22.98
N ASP A 487 -15.94 18.34 -23.71
CA ASP A 487 -15.31 17.39 -24.63
C ASP A 487 -14.09 16.72 -23.98
N PHE A 488 -13.90 15.43 -24.25
CA PHE A 488 -12.73 14.66 -23.81
C PHE A 488 -12.18 13.73 -24.90
N SER A 489 -10.93 13.31 -24.74
CA SER A 489 -10.27 12.35 -25.65
C SER A 489 -10.64 10.92 -25.23
N SER A 490 -11.49 10.25 -26.02
CA SER A 490 -11.95 8.89 -25.75
C SER A 490 -11.02 7.81 -26.31
N GLY A 491 -9.95 8.18 -27.01
CA GLY A 491 -9.02 7.24 -27.62
C GLY A 491 -8.20 7.88 -28.74
N VAL A 492 -7.25 7.10 -29.25
CA VAL A 492 -6.37 7.53 -30.34
C VAL A 492 -6.25 6.40 -31.36
N GLU A 493 -6.55 6.71 -32.62
CA GLU A 493 -6.35 5.81 -33.75
C GLU A 493 -5.15 6.29 -34.57
N VAL A 494 -4.34 5.35 -35.03
CA VAL A 494 -3.24 5.65 -35.96
C VAL A 494 -3.79 5.62 -37.38
N LYS A 495 -3.59 6.70 -38.14
CA LYS A 495 -3.82 6.68 -39.59
C LYS A 495 -2.64 5.98 -40.25
N THR A 496 -2.80 4.70 -40.55
CA THR A 496 -1.74 3.81 -41.05
C THR A 496 -1.07 4.34 -42.30
N ASP A 497 -1.85 4.90 -43.23
CA ASP A 497 -1.37 5.30 -44.56
C ASP A 497 -0.45 6.54 -44.50
N ASN A 498 -0.54 7.32 -43.43
CA ASN A 498 0.22 8.56 -43.22
C ASN A 498 1.08 8.49 -41.96
N THR A 499 1.39 7.29 -41.47
CA THR A 499 2.28 7.11 -40.33
C THR A 499 3.45 6.24 -40.75
N SER A 500 4.64 6.82 -40.79
CA SER A 500 5.87 6.14 -41.22
C SER A 500 7.06 6.55 -40.35
N LEU A 501 8.00 5.61 -40.23
CA LEU A 501 9.28 5.85 -39.60
C LEU A 501 10.37 5.30 -40.52
N LEU A 502 11.25 6.20 -40.96
CA LEU A 502 12.35 5.88 -41.86
C LEU A 502 13.66 6.27 -41.19
N TRP A 503 14.70 5.52 -41.50
CA TRP A 503 16.06 5.84 -41.08
C TRP A 503 17.01 5.69 -42.25
N LYS A 504 17.91 6.66 -42.38
CA LYS A 504 18.95 6.66 -43.40
C LYS A 504 20.29 6.93 -42.74
N ASN A 505 21.26 6.08 -43.03
CA ASN A 505 22.67 6.37 -42.80
C ASN A 505 23.24 7.05 -44.06
N THR A 506 23.77 8.27 -43.94
CA THR A 506 24.22 9.07 -45.09
C THR A 506 25.62 8.71 -45.60
N SER A 507 26.36 7.80 -44.97
CA SER A 507 27.69 7.34 -45.44
C SER A 507 27.68 6.15 -46.41
N GLU A 508 26.56 5.44 -46.59
CA GLU A 508 26.51 4.28 -47.49
C GLU A 508 26.01 4.67 -48.88
N GLU A 509 26.93 4.82 -49.82
CA GLU A 509 26.67 5.09 -51.26
C GLU A 509 26.03 3.89 -52.00
N ASN A 510 25.87 2.74 -51.34
CA ASN A 510 25.23 1.52 -51.88
C ASN A 510 23.97 1.16 -51.07
N ALA A 511 22.91 1.92 -51.30
CA ALA A 511 21.59 1.77 -50.68
C ALA A 511 20.82 0.51 -51.13
N GLN A 512 21.28 -0.69 -50.71
CA GLN A 512 20.54 -1.94 -50.95
C GLN A 512 20.32 -2.82 -49.71
N LYS A 513 20.67 -2.35 -48.50
CA LYS A 513 20.35 -3.06 -47.24
C LYS A 513 19.98 -2.18 -46.04
N THR A 514 19.68 -0.90 -46.24
CA THR A 514 19.02 -0.07 -45.23
C THR A 514 17.55 -0.47 -45.21
N ARG A 515 17.04 -1.09 -44.12
CA ARG A 515 15.61 -1.40 -43.91
C ARG A 515 14.82 -0.11 -44.13
N SER A 516 14.32 0.09 -45.34
CA SER A 516 13.88 1.41 -45.81
C SER A 516 12.54 1.77 -45.21
N ASP A 517 11.70 0.76 -44.95
CA ASP A 517 10.36 0.93 -44.40
C ASP A 517 10.23 0.09 -43.13
N LEU A 518 10.19 0.73 -41.97
CA LEU A 518 9.86 0.04 -40.73
C LEU A 518 8.36 -0.26 -40.69
N VAL A 519 8.01 -1.44 -40.18
CA VAL A 519 6.61 -1.90 -40.16
C VAL A 519 5.91 -1.37 -38.90
N LEU A 520 4.85 -0.59 -39.11
CA LEU A 520 4.01 -0.08 -38.03
C LEU A 520 3.40 -1.25 -37.23
N GLY A 521 3.54 -1.19 -35.90
CA GLY A 521 3.06 -2.21 -34.98
C GLY A 521 4.02 -3.38 -34.75
N VAL A 522 5.09 -3.50 -35.54
CA VAL A 522 6.14 -4.52 -35.40
C VAL A 522 7.47 -3.86 -34.99
N ASP A 523 7.92 -2.89 -35.80
CA ASP A 523 9.19 -2.20 -35.59
C ASP A 523 9.03 -0.92 -34.78
N PHE A 524 7.91 -0.21 -34.99
CA PHE A 524 7.61 1.02 -34.28
C PHE A 524 6.12 1.22 -34.04
N ARG A 525 5.77 2.07 -33.07
CA ARG A 525 4.39 2.48 -32.79
C ARG A 525 4.36 3.90 -32.21
N PRO A 526 3.57 4.83 -32.78
CA PRO A 526 3.35 6.13 -32.16
C PRO A 526 2.80 6.02 -30.73
N LEU A 527 3.17 6.95 -29.86
CA LEU A 527 2.59 7.08 -28.53
C LEU A 527 1.33 7.93 -28.61
N ALA A 528 0.30 7.60 -27.81
CA ALA A 528 -1.01 8.26 -27.87
C ALA A 528 -0.93 9.79 -27.70
N PHE A 529 0.06 10.27 -26.95
CA PHE A 529 0.29 11.69 -26.69
C PHE A 529 1.12 12.41 -27.75
N SER A 530 1.65 11.70 -28.75
CA SER A 530 2.47 12.31 -29.80
C SER A 530 1.74 13.44 -30.50
N SER A 531 2.47 14.49 -30.89
CA SER A 531 1.96 15.47 -31.86
C SER A 531 1.77 14.81 -33.23
N ASN A 532 0.93 15.42 -34.05
CA ASN A 532 0.84 15.07 -35.47
C ASN A 532 1.81 15.92 -36.26
N GLY A 533 2.37 15.35 -37.33
CA GLY A 533 3.22 16.07 -38.27
C GLY A 533 4.38 15.23 -38.75
N ASP A 534 5.25 15.91 -39.48
CA ASP A 534 6.40 15.34 -40.15
C ASP A 534 7.66 16.05 -39.69
N PHE A 535 8.66 15.27 -39.31
CA PHE A 535 9.96 15.81 -38.97
C PHE A 535 11.06 14.92 -39.50
N SER A 536 12.12 15.52 -40.00
CA SER A 536 13.36 14.81 -40.31
C SER A 536 14.55 15.51 -39.69
N GLY A 537 15.34 14.75 -38.92
CA GLY A 537 16.49 15.28 -38.21
C GLY A 537 17.46 14.18 -37.79
N GLU A 538 18.59 14.60 -37.24
CA GLU A 538 19.63 13.69 -36.76
C GLU A 538 19.16 12.92 -35.53
N LEU A 539 19.67 11.70 -35.37
CA LEU A 539 19.41 10.86 -34.20
C LEU A 539 20.49 11.07 -33.13
N VAL A 540 20.06 11.25 -31.89
CA VAL A 540 20.94 11.26 -30.71
C VAL A 540 20.42 10.31 -29.66
N PHE A 541 21.32 9.61 -28.97
CA PHE A 541 20.98 8.80 -27.81
C PHE A 541 21.12 9.65 -26.54
N ALA A 542 20.05 9.72 -25.75
CA ALA A 542 19.98 10.51 -24.52
C ALA A 542 19.66 9.62 -23.30
N GLY A 543 20.36 8.49 -23.17
CA GLY A 543 20.28 7.62 -21.99
C GLY A 543 18.85 7.23 -21.62
N TYR A 544 18.47 7.46 -20.36
CA TYR A 544 17.11 7.24 -19.87
C TYR A 544 16.14 8.41 -20.12
N GLY A 545 16.59 9.50 -20.75
CA GLY A 545 15.74 10.68 -21.02
C GLY A 545 15.24 11.39 -19.76
N LEU A 546 15.96 11.27 -18.65
CA LEU A 546 15.56 11.80 -17.35
C LEU A 546 16.22 13.15 -17.07
N LYS A 547 15.50 14.00 -16.33
CA LYS A 547 16.03 15.20 -15.67
C LYS A 547 15.48 15.22 -14.25
N VAL A 548 16.35 14.96 -13.28
CA VAL A 548 16.07 14.88 -11.84
C VAL A 548 16.85 16.01 -11.16
N PRO A 549 16.16 16.94 -10.47
CA PRO A 549 16.82 18.02 -9.75
C PRO A 549 17.57 17.48 -8.52
N GLY A 550 18.64 18.16 -8.12
CA GLY A 550 19.48 17.80 -6.98
C GLY A 550 20.91 18.34 -7.15
N GLU A 551 21.76 18.12 -6.16
CA GLU A 551 23.18 18.46 -6.21
C GLU A 551 24.05 17.19 -6.25
N GLY A 552 25.17 17.25 -6.97
CA GLY A 552 26.11 16.13 -7.08
C GLY A 552 25.45 14.81 -7.51
N ALA A 553 25.64 13.77 -6.70
CA ALA A 553 25.11 12.42 -6.95
C ALA A 553 23.58 12.30 -6.85
N GLU A 554 22.89 13.28 -6.27
CA GLU A 554 21.43 13.29 -6.21
C GLU A 554 20.80 13.74 -7.52
N SER A 555 21.49 14.56 -8.30
CA SER A 555 21.05 14.98 -9.63
C SER A 555 21.13 13.84 -10.64
N TYR A 556 20.31 13.90 -11.69
CA TYR A 556 20.46 13.04 -12.87
C TYR A 556 19.96 13.77 -14.10
N ASN A 557 20.81 14.00 -15.10
CA ASN A 557 20.40 14.70 -16.32
C ASN A 557 20.97 14.02 -17.56
N SER A 558 20.09 13.33 -18.31
CA SER A 558 20.45 12.65 -19.54
C SER A 558 20.81 13.58 -20.70
N TYR A 559 20.41 14.85 -20.64
CA TYR A 559 20.66 15.85 -21.68
C TYR A 559 21.84 16.77 -21.35
N ALA A 560 22.51 16.56 -20.21
CA ALA A 560 23.66 17.36 -19.82
C ALA A 560 24.78 17.22 -20.85
N GLY A 561 25.16 18.33 -21.49
CA GLY A 561 26.20 18.36 -22.53
C GLY A 561 25.79 17.78 -23.88
N LEU A 562 24.53 17.37 -24.08
CA LEU A 562 24.03 16.85 -25.36
C LEU A 562 23.26 17.91 -26.12
N ASN A 563 23.65 18.18 -27.36
CA ASN A 563 22.86 19.01 -28.26
C ASN A 563 21.74 18.20 -28.91
N VAL A 564 20.52 18.39 -28.45
CA VAL A 564 19.31 17.75 -29.00
C VAL A 564 18.42 18.74 -29.76
N SER A 565 18.85 20.00 -29.92
CA SER A 565 18.07 21.02 -30.60
C SER A 565 17.83 20.66 -32.07
N ASN A 566 16.57 20.60 -32.50
CA ASN A 566 16.16 20.17 -33.84
C ASN A 566 16.65 18.75 -34.21
N LYS A 567 16.70 17.84 -33.23
CA LYS A 567 17.07 16.43 -33.42
C LYS A 567 15.97 15.48 -32.93
N VAL A 568 16.15 14.18 -33.17
CA VAL A 568 15.34 13.09 -32.63
C VAL A 568 16.11 12.41 -31.49
N ALA A 569 15.52 12.37 -30.29
CA ALA A 569 16.13 11.76 -29.11
C ALA A 569 15.70 10.29 -28.96
N LEU A 570 16.65 9.36 -28.99
CA LEU A 570 16.47 7.96 -28.61
C LEU A 570 16.74 7.79 -27.11
N VAL A 571 15.75 7.27 -26.37
CA VAL A 571 15.82 7.08 -24.92
C VAL A 571 15.35 5.71 -24.46
N LEU A 572 15.87 5.24 -23.34
CA LEU A 572 15.43 4.03 -22.64
C LEU A 572 14.13 4.29 -21.86
N ARG A 573 13.21 3.33 -21.90
CA ARG A 573 11.87 3.44 -21.30
C ARG A 573 11.86 3.67 -19.79
N TYR A 574 12.66 2.92 -19.03
CA TYR A 574 12.57 2.86 -17.56
C TYR A 574 13.54 3.82 -16.87
N VAL A 575 14.18 3.39 -15.80
CA VAL A 575 15.23 4.10 -15.05
C VAL A 575 16.41 3.15 -14.88
N PRO A 576 17.61 3.62 -14.49
CA PRO A 576 18.71 2.75 -14.11
C PRO A 576 18.27 1.57 -13.22
N GLU A 577 18.59 0.34 -13.65
CA GLU A 577 18.10 -0.88 -13.00
C GLU A 577 19.04 -1.38 -11.89
N GLY A 578 20.34 -1.10 -12.02
CA GLY A 578 21.42 -1.55 -11.13
C GLY A 578 21.77 -0.59 -9.99
N VAL A 579 20.90 0.38 -9.70
CA VAL A 579 21.04 1.30 -8.56
C VAL A 579 20.32 0.78 -7.33
N SER A 580 20.62 1.36 -6.16
CA SER A 580 19.90 1.02 -4.92
C SER A 580 18.38 1.25 -5.09
N SER A 581 17.56 0.45 -4.40
CA SER A 581 16.10 0.59 -4.47
C SER A 581 15.62 2.00 -4.09
N ALA A 582 16.32 2.67 -3.17
CA ALA A 582 16.03 4.05 -2.77
C ALA A 582 16.31 5.04 -3.91
N ARG A 583 17.47 4.93 -4.56
CA ARG A 583 17.80 5.76 -5.74
C ARG A 583 16.80 5.53 -6.86
N ARG A 584 16.44 4.27 -7.10
CA ARG A 584 15.43 3.89 -8.10
C ARG A 584 14.05 4.49 -7.82
N ALA A 585 13.61 4.52 -6.56
CA ALA A 585 12.33 5.12 -6.18
C ALA A 585 12.28 6.64 -6.46
N VAL A 586 13.39 7.36 -6.24
CA VAL A 586 13.51 8.78 -6.60
C VAL A 586 13.41 8.97 -8.11
N LEU A 587 14.17 8.18 -8.88
CA LEU A 587 14.19 8.24 -10.35
C LEU A 587 12.81 7.93 -10.95
N ASN A 588 12.07 6.98 -10.36
CA ASN A 588 10.73 6.59 -10.82
C ASN A 588 9.70 7.73 -10.78
N ARG A 589 9.87 8.73 -9.91
CA ARG A 589 9.01 9.93 -9.89
C ARG A 589 9.08 10.73 -11.19
N TYR A 590 10.15 10.52 -11.97
CA TYR A 590 10.45 11.23 -13.22
C TYR A 590 10.42 10.29 -14.44
N ALA A 591 9.93 9.05 -14.29
CA ALA A 591 10.05 8.01 -15.32
C ALA A 591 8.88 7.96 -16.31
N SER A 592 7.81 8.75 -16.12
CA SER A 592 6.64 8.69 -17.00
C SER A 592 7.00 9.08 -18.44
N LEU A 593 6.41 8.38 -19.42
CA LEU A 593 6.73 8.57 -20.84
C LEU A 593 6.48 10.01 -21.30
N ARG A 594 5.39 10.62 -20.80
CA ARG A 594 5.04 12.01 -21.10
C ARG A 594 6.03 12.99 -20.49
N TYR A 595 6.52 12.74 -19.28
CA TYR A 595 7.58 13.54 -18.67
C TYR A 595 8.87 13.50 -19.52
N LYS A 596 9.29 12.31 -19.96
CA LYS A 596 10.47 12.19 -20.83
C LYS A 596 10.32 12.94 -22.15
N ALA A 597 9.15 12.86 -22.78
CA ALA A 597 8.84 13.60 -23.99
C ALA A 597 8.86 15.12 -23.76
N MET A 598 8.30 15.58 -22.63
CA MET A 598 8.32 16.99 -22.23
C MET A 598 9.75 17.50 -22.03
N ILE A 599 10.59 16.76 -21.32
CA ILE A 599 12.01 17.13 -21.11
C ILE A 599 12.79 17.15 -22.43
N ALA A 600 12.57 16.16 -23.32
CA ALA A 600 13.20 16.16 -24.65
C ALA A 600 12.82 17.41 -25.44
N ARG A 601 11.54 17.77 -25.44
CA ARG A 601 11.02 18.97 -26.10
C ARG A 601 11.62 20.25 -25.50
N GLU A 602 11.66 20.37 -24.18
CA GLU A 602 12.27 21.51 -23.49
C GLU A 602 13.76 21.65 -23.80
N ALA A 603 14.46 20.55 -24.01
CA ALA A 603 15.84 20.53 -24.46
C ALA A 603 16.01 20.84 -25.96
N GLY A 604 14.91 21.01 -26.71
CA GLY A 604 14.89 21.41 -28.12
C GLY A 604 14.64 20.28 -29.12
N ALA A 605 14.40 19.05 -28.67
CA ALA A 605 14.10 17.93 -29.54
C ALA A 605 12.79 18.13 -30.30
N LYS A 606 12.74 17.65 -31.55
CA LYS A 606 11.52 17.65 -32.39
C LYS A 606 10.88 16.26 -32.51
N GLY A 607 11.65 15.22 -32.18
CA GLY A 607 11.14 13.86 -32.04
C GLY A 607 11.74 13.15 -30.83
N ILE A 608 11.02 12.17 -30.29
CA ILE A 608 11.51 11.24 -29.25
C ILE A 608 11.12 9.80 -29.62
N LEU A 609 12.10 8.90 -29.52
CA LEU A 609 11.94 7.47 -29.72
C LEU A 609 12.26 6.75 -28.41
N ILE A 610 11.33 5.90 -27.95
CA ILE A 610 11.45 5.21 -26.66
C ILE A 610 11.58 3.70 -26.90
N VAL A 611 12.66 3.12 -26.37
CA VAL A 611 12.95 1.68 -26.47
C VAL A 611 13.02 1.03 -25.10
N SER A 612 12.44 -0.18 -24.98
CA SER A 612 12.56 -1.02 -23.79
C SER A 612 13.90 -1.75 -23.85
N GLY A 613 14.87 -1.32 -23.04
CA GLY A 613 16.23 -1.85 -23.09
C GLY A 613 16.33 -3.34 -22.69
N PRO A 614 17.41 -4.04 -23.09
CA PRO A 614 17.59 -5.47 -22.82
C PRO A 614 17.70 -5.84 -21.33
N ASN A 615 18.06 -4.90 -20.45
CA ASN A 615 18.06 -5.12 -18.99
C ASN A 615 16.75 -4.70 -18.31
N SER A 616 15.80 -4.13 -19.07
CA SER A 616 14.55 -3.61 -18.53
C SER A 616 13.43 -4.65 -18.52
N PRO A 617 12.35 -4.41 -17.76
CA PRO A 617 11.12 -5.16 -17.93
C PRO A 617 10.61 -5.09 -19.37
N ASN A 618 10.07 -6.18 -19.91
CA ASN A 618 9.59 -6.29 -21.29
C ASN A 618 10.65 -5.92 -22.37
N PRO A 619 11.84 -6.55 -22.35
CA PRO A 619 12.93 -6.20 -23.25
C PRO A 619 12.49 -6.33 -24.72
N GLY A 620 12.82 -5.34 -25.54
CA GLY A 620 12.54 -5.34 -26.98
C GLY A 620 11.08 -5.16 -27.39
N LYS A 621 10.12 -5.11 -26.46
CA LYS A 621 8.70 -4.93 -26.79
C LYS A 621 8.34 -3.46 -27.02
N LEU A 622 7.51 -3.22 -28.05
CA LEU A 622 6.85 -1.93 -28.29
C LEU A 622 5.91 -1.58 -27.13
N ILE A 623 5.84 -0.28 -26.82
CA ILE A 623 4.91 0.25 -25.83
C ILE A 623 3.47 0.10 -26.37
N PRO A 624 2.52 -0.44 -25.59
CA PRO A 624 1.12 -0.55 -26.01
C PRO A 624 0.49 0.83 -26.18
N MET A 625 -0.40 0.97 -27.16
CA MET A 625 -1.20 2.19 -27.32
C MET A 625 -2.18 2.28 -26.14
N ARG A 626 -2.00 3.27 -25.28
CA ARG A 626 -2.88 3.56 -24.14
C ARG A 626 -3.21 5.05 -24.15
N SER A 627 -4.47 5.41 -23.96
CA SER A 627 -4.86 6.81 -23.74
C SER A 627 -4.10 7.35 -22.53
N ASP A 628 -3.54 8.54 -22.65
CA ASP A 628 -2.91 9.26 -21.54
C ASP A 628 -3.87 10.28 -20.90
N GLN A 629 -5.15 10.25 -21.27
CA GLN A 629 -6.24 11.10 -20.79
C GLN A 629 -6.02 12.61 -20.98
N SER A 630 -4.96 13.02 -21.69
CA SER A 630 -4.68 14.42 -21.99
C SER A 630 -5.51 14.93 -23.16
N LEU A 631 -6.03 16.15 -23.05
CA LEU A 631 -6.73 16.84 -24.14
C LEU A 631 -5.77 17.32 -25.24
N GLY A 632 -4.50 17.56 -24.88
CA GLY A 632 -3.47 18.08 -25.77
C GLY A 632 -2.31 17.12 -26.01
N ASP A 633 -1.68 17.27 -27.17
CA ASP A 633 -0.46 16.54 -27.50
C ASP A 633 0.77 17.03 -26.72
N SER A 634 1.87 16.28 -26.78
CA SER A 634 3.10 16.61 -26.07
C SER A 634 3.89 17.77 -26.69
N GLY A 635 3.47 18.30 -27.85
CA GLY A 635 4.24 19.28 -28.62
C GLY A 635 5.53 18.71 -29.24
N ILE A 636 5.64 17.39 -29.35
CA ILE A 636 6.78 16.66 -29.90
C ILE A 636 6.27 15.36 -30.55
N LEU A 637 6.89 14.95 -31.66
CA LEU A 637 6.59 13.66 -32.29
C LEU A 637 7.17 12.53 -31.42
N ALA A 638 6.37 11.57 -31.00
CA ALA A 638 6.76 10.56 -30.03
C ALA A 638 6.36 9.15 -30.48
N ALA A 639 7.32 8.23 -30.56
CA ALA A 639 7.07 6.83 -30.89
C ALA A 639 7.88 5.88 -30.03
N SER A 640 7.42 4.63 -29.93
CA SER A 640 8.21 3.51 -29.42
C SER A 640 8.82 2.74 -30.59
N ILE A 641 10.03 2.22 -30.40
CA ILE A 641 10.70 1.30 -31.34
C ILE A 641 11.12 0.02 -30.63
N ASN A 642 11.26 -1.09 -31.37
CA ASN A 642 11.78 -2.35 -30.84
C ASN A 642 13.32 -2.30 -30.68
N SER A 643 13.88 -3.28 -29.96
CA SER A 643 15.33 -3.34 -29.69
C SER A 643 16.15 -3.56 -30.96
N ASP A 644 15.69 -4.41 -31.87
CA ASP A 644 16.42 -4.73 -33.11
C ASP A 644 16.62 -3.49 -33.98
N THR A 645 15.59 -2.66 -34.08
CA THR A 645 15.65 -1.37 -34.81
C THR A 645 16.63 -0.42 -34.13
N ALA A 646 16.54 -0.27 -32.81
CA ALA A 646 17.43 0.61 -32.06
C ALA A 646 18.90 0.17 -32.15
N ASP A 647 19.18 -1.14 -32.00
CA ASP A 647 20.53 -1.69 -32.11
C ASP A 647 21.11 -1.55 -33.53
N ALA A 648 20.28 -1.74 -34.57
CA ALA A 648 20.71 -1.51 -35.94
C ALA A 648 21.16 -0.05 -36.16
N TRP A 649 20.44 0.92 -35.58
CA TRP A 649 20.78 2.34 -35.72
C TRP A 649 21.96 2.77 -34.85
N LEU A 650 22.13 2.16 -33.68
CA LEU A 650 23.27 2.42 -32.80
C LEU A 650 24.58 1.81 -33.34
N SER A 651 24.48 0.76 -34.15
CA SER A 651 25.64 0.04 -34.68
C SER A 651 26.58 0.92 -35.51
N SER A 652 26.07 1.96 -36.19
CA SER A 652 26.89 2.94 -36.94
C SER A 652 27.85 3.72 -36.05
N SER A 653 27.57 3.81 -34.75
CA SER A 653 28.43 4.43 -33.74
C SER A 653 29.30 3.43 -32.96
N GLY A 654 29.29 2.15 -33.35
CA GLY A 654 29.99 1.07 -32.63
C GLY A 654 29.39 0.73 -31.25
N GLN A 655 28.13 1.13 -31.01
CA GLN A 655 27.41 0.88 -29.76
C GLN A 655 26.21 -0.04 -29.98
N ASN A 656 25.71 -0.61 -28.88
CA ASN A 656 24.43 -1.31 -28.82
C ASN A 656 23.75 -1.02 -27.48
N LEU A 657 22.45 -1.28 -27.40
CA LEU A 657 21.61 -1.04 -26.23
C LEU A 657 22.14 -1.76 -24.99
N LYS A 658 22.61 -3.01 -25.12
CA LYS A 658 23.11 -3.78 -23.97
C LYS A 658 24.32 -3.10 -23.33
N LYS A 659 25.28 -2.66 -24.14
CA LYS A 659 26.51 -1.99 -23.69
C LYS A 659 26.19 -0.63 -23.08
N LEU A 660 25.36 0.18 -23.75
CA LEU A 660 24.95 1.50 -23.25
C LEU A 660 24.16 1.37 -21.94
N GLN A 661 23.16 0.49 -21.91
CA GLN A 661 22.29 0.33 -20.74
C GLN A 661 23.04 -0.22 -19.53
N THR A 662 23.93 -1.20 -19.70
CA THR A 662 24.66 -1.80 -18.56
C THR A 662 25.51 -0.77 -17.81
N GLY A 663 26.16 0.15 -18.53
CA GLY A 663 26.90 1.25 -17.89
C GLY A 663 25.98 2.27 -17.20
N LEU A 664 24.85 2.59 -17.83
CA LEU A 664 23.84 3.50 -17.28
C LEU A 664 23.14 2.96 -16.04
N ASP A 665 22.89 1.65 -15.99
CA ASP A 665 22.20 0.98 -14.88
C ASP A 665 22.96 1.08 -13.57
N GLN A 666 24.29 1.21 -13.63
CA GLN A 666 25.16 1.37 -12.47
C GLN A 666 25.47 2.85 -12.17
N GLU A 667 24.86 3.80 -12.89
CA GLU A 667 25.19 5.24 -12.87
C GLU A 667 26.68 5.54 -13.07
N ASN A 668 27.41 4.65 -13.75
CA ASN A 668 28.86 4.74 -13.92
C ASN A 668 29.24 6.11 -14.55
N PRO A 669 30.13 6.91 -13.91
CA PRO A 669 30.53 8.22 -14.41
C PRO A 669 31.26 8.17 -15.76
N HIS A 670 31.85 7.02 -16.11
CA HIS A 670 32.54 6.78 -17.38
C HIS A 670 31.65 6.12 -18.45
N ALA A 671 30.38 5.82 -18.13
CA ALA A 671 29.47 5.29 -19.14
C ALA A 671 29.12 6.35 -20.18
N VAL A 672 28.86 5.92 -21.41
CA VAL A 672 28.34 6.79 -22.47
C VAL A 672 26.90 7.16 -22.13
N ARG A 673 26.72 8.34 -21.52
CA ARG A 673 25.41 8.84 -21.07
C ARG A 673 24.58 9.44 -22.18
N ALA A 674 25.28 10.00 -23.16
CA ALA A 674 24.72 10.66 -24.32
C ALA A 674 25.66 10.42 -25.50
N LEU A 675 25.09 10.28 -26.69
CA LEU A 675 25.84 9.99 -27.91
C LEU A 675 25.14 10.61 -29.10
N GLU A 676 25.85 11.42 -29.87
CA GLU A 676 25.42 11.74 -31.23
C GLU A 676 25.69 10.53 -32.11
N ILE A 677 24.74 10.18 -32.98
CA ILE A 677 24.90 9.10 -33.93
C ILE A 677 25.19 9.79 -35.27
N PRO A 678 26.47 9.90 -35.69
CA PRO A 678 26.81 10.64 -36.91
C PRO A 678 26.09 10.04 -38.10
N GLU A 679 25.75 10.89 -39.08
CA GLU A 679 25.21 10.47 -40.38
C GLU A 679 23.86 9.72 -40.29
N SER A 680 23.23 9.71 -39.11
CA SER A 680 22.00 9.01 -38.81
C SER A 680 20.82 9.97 -38.87
N LYS A 681 20.05 9.93 -39.96
CA LYS A 681 18.88 10.79 -40.16
C LYS A 681 17.61 9.96 -40.01
N VAL A 682 16.74 10.39 -39.09
CA VAL A 682 15.41 9.82 -38.88
C VAL A 682 14.38 10.71 -39.55
N GLN A 683 13.43 10.11 -40.25
CA GLN A 683 12.22 10.78 -40.71
C GLN A 683 11.02 10.14 -40.02
N LEU A 684 10.26 10.96 -39.28
CA LEU A 684 9.14 10.54 -38.47
C LEU A 684 7.89 11.28 -38.98
N SER A 685 6.94 10.52 -39.51
CA SER A 685 5.61 10.98 -39.91
C SER A 685 4.60 10.33 -38.98
N ILE A 686 3.89 11.14 -38.19
CA ILE A 686 2.89 10.63 -37.25
C ILE A 686 1.56 11.32 -37.53
N GLN A 687 0.54 10.53 -37.82
CA GLN A 687 -0.83 11.00 -37.96
C GLN A 687 -1.78 10.20 -37.05
N LEU A 688 -2.20 10.86 -35.98
CA LEU A 688 -3.13 10.34 -35.01
C LEU A 688 -4.50 11.00 -35.15
N ASN A 689 -5.55 10.19 -35.20
CA ASN A 689 -6.92 10.64 -35.05
C ASN A 689 -7.29 10.55 -33.57
N ARG A 690 -7.43 11.70 -32.90
CA ARG A 690 -7.88 11.76 -31.50
C ARG A 690 -9.39 11.70 -31.50
N LEU A 691 -9.93 10.59 -31.01
CA LEU A 691 -11.37 10.40 -30.90
C LEU A 691 -11.86 11.31 -29.77
N ARG A 692 -12.76 12.24 -30.11
CA ARG A 692 -13.41 13.10 -29.11
C ARG A 692 -14.80 12.58 -28.84
N LYS A 693 -15.14 12.50 -27.56
CA LYS A 693 -16.51 12.29 -27.09
C LYS A 693 -16.89 13.43 -26.16
N GLN A 694 -18.20 13.60 -25.97
CA GLN A 694 -18.76 14.60 -25.08
C GLN A 694 -19.38 13.90 -23.88
N ASP A 695 -19.19 14.49 -22.70
CA ASP A 695 -19.96 14.16 -21.50
C ASP A 695 -20.36 15.45 -20.76
N ASN A 696 -20.94 15.36 -19.57
CA ASN A 696 -21.47 16.52 -18.85
C ASN A 696 -20.93 16.60 -17.42
N ASN A 697 -20.65 17.79 -16.92
CA ASN A 697 -20.72 18.03 -15.48
C ASN A 697 -22.19 18.21 -15.08
N VAL A 698 -22.54 17.85 -13.85
CA VAL A 698 -23.87 18.10 -13.28
C VAL A 698 -23.75 19.12 -12.15
N LEU A 699 -24.35 20.30 -12.31
CA LEU A 699 -24.19 21.43 -11.42
C LEU A 699 -25.53 21.90 -10.86
N GLY A 700 -25.59 22.02 -9.53
CA GLY A 700 -26.67 22.70 -8.81
C GLY A 700 -26.11 23.81 -7.95
N VAL A 701 -26.93 24.82 -7.66
CA VAL A 701 -26.59 25.95 -6.81
C VAL A 701 -27.65 26.13 -5.73
N LEU A 702 -27.17 26.41 -4.52
CA LEU A 702 -28.00 26.77 -3.38
C LEU A 702 -27.74 28.25 -3.06
N HIS A 703 -28.76 29.09 -3.27
CA HIS A 703 -28.65 30.52 -2.97
C HIS A 703 -28.97 30.79 -1.50
N PRO A 704 -28.28 31.74 -0.85
CA PRO A 704 -28.65 32.20 0.48
C PRO A 704 -30.03 32.90 0.46
N PRO A 705 -30.77 32.92 1.58
CA PRO A 705 -32.09 33.56 1.67
C PRO A 705 -32.09 35.06 1.36
N ARG A 706 -30.98 35.77 1.62
CA ARG A 706 -30.75 37.17 1.24
C ARG A 706 -29.61 37.26 0.24
N ALA A 707 -29.94 37.41 -1.02
CA ALA A 707 -28.97 37.55 -2.11
C ALA A 707 -28.89 39.02 -2.55
N ASP A 708 -28.23 39.88 -1.78
CA ASP A 708 -28.06 41.30 -2.11
C ASP A 708 -26.62 41.67 -2.54
N SER A 709 -25.74 40.70 -2.80
CA SER A 709 -24.41 40.99 -3.36
C SER A 709 -24.42 40.98 -4.88
N ALA A 710 -23.94 42.07 -5.48
CA ALA A 710 -23.67 42.17 -6.93
C ALA A 710 -22.52 41.23 -7.40
N ALA A 711 -21.75 40.65 -6.47
CA ALA A 711 -20.69 39.68 -6.73
C ALA A 711 -20.76 38.52 -5.70
N PRO A 712 -21.43 37.40 -6.03
CA PRO A 712 -21.53 36.27 -5.12
C PRO A 712 -20.21 35.48 -5.03
N GLU A 713 -19.82 35.09 -3.82
CA GLU A 713 -18.77 34.10 -3.57
C GLU A 713 -19.38 32.69 -3.54
N TYR A 714 -18.65 31.69 -4.06
CA TYR A 714 -19.13 30.31 -4.15
C TYR A 714 -18.22 29.36 -3.37
N ILE A 715 -18.82 28.42 -2.63
CA ILE A 715 -18.15 27.23 -2.11
C ILE A 715 -18.52 26.07 -3.05
N MET A 716 -17.51 25.44 -3.66
CA MET A 716 -17.72 24.33 -4.59
C MET A 716 -17.49 23.00 -3.87
N LEU A 717 -18.51 22.14 -3.88
CA LEU A 717 -18.45 20.75 -3.43
C LEU A 717 -18.67 19.86 -4.64
N GLY A 718 -17.80 18.88 -4.88
CA GLY A 718 -17.86 18.05 -6.07
C GLY A 718 -17.29 16.66 -5.86
N ALA A 719 -17.74 15.73 -6.72
CA ALA A 719 -17.24 14.38 -6.85
C ALA A 719 -17.29 13.99 -8.33
N HIS A 720 -16.32 13.22 -8.81
CA HIS A 720 -16.42 12.61 -10.14
C HIS A 720 -17.40 11.44 -10.08
N TYR A 721 -18.11 11.17 -11.18
CA TYR A 721 -19.17 10.15 -11.23
C TYR A 721 -18.95 9.09 -12.31
N ASP A 722 -18.00 9.32 -13.21
CA ASP A 722 -17.54 8.39 -14.23
C ASP A 722 -16.52 7.38 -13.67
N HIS A 723 -16.41 6.21 -14.32
CA HIS A 723 -15.50 5.14 -13.93
C HIS A 723 -15.06 4.30 -15.15
N LEU A 724 -14.48 3.11 -14.93
CA LEU A 724 -13.72 2.35 -15.95
C LEU A 724 -14.56 1.58 -16.99
N GLY A 725 -15.89 1.58 -16.91
CA GLY A 725 -16.74 0.80 -17.81
C GLY A 725 -16.43 -0.69 -17.76
N PHE A 726 -15.97 -1.24 -18.90
CA PHE A 726 -15.59 -2.64 -19.04
C PHE A 726 -14.08 -2.91 -18.91
N GLY A 727 -13.33 -1.97 -18.32
CA GLY A 727 -11.87 -2.08 -18.13
C GLY A 727 -11.06 -1.68 -19.37
N GLU A 728 -11.63 -0.81 -20.20
CA GLU A 728 -11.08 -0.43 -21.52
C GLU A 728 -9.97 0.63 -21.40
N VAL A 729 -9.91 1.36 -20.28
CA VAL A 729 -8.92 2.41 -20.02
C VAL A 729 -8.45 2.31 -18.56
N GLY A 730 -7.15 2.48 -18.31
CA GLY A 730 -6.62 2.69 -16.95
C GLY A 730 -6.55 1.49 -16.01
N GLY A 731 -7.11 0.32 -16.36
CA GLY A 731 -7.09 -0.87 -15.51
C GLY A 731 -5.75 -1.62 -15.49
N PHE A 732 -5.28 -1.98 -14.29
CA PHE A 732 -4.44 -3.18 -14.11
C PHE A 732 -5.35 -4.40 -14.31
N ASN A 733 -5.68 -4.73 -15.56
CA ASN A 733 -6.49 -5.92 -15.82
C ASN A 733 -5.79 -7.13 -15.19
N ALA A 734 -6.40 -7.72 -14.15
CA ALA A 734 -6.05 -9.06 -13.73
C ALA A 734 -6.35 -9.99 -14.92
N LYS A 735 -5.47 -10.96 -15.20
CA LYS A 735 -5.73 -11.95 -16.25
C LYS A 735 -7.09 -12.61 -16.00
N GLY A 736 -8.02 -12.51 -16.94
CA GLY A 736 -9.35 -13.12 -16.86
C GLY A 736 -10.51 -12.17 -16.52
N GLU A 737 -10.25 -10.88 -16.29
CA GLU A 737 -11.30 -9.87 -16.06
C GLU A 737 -11.70 -9.09 -17.32
N GLU A 738 -11.23 -9.51 -18.50
CA GLU A 738 -11.56 -8.84 -19.75
C GLU A 738 -13.09 -8.82 -19.99
N LYS A 739 -13.67 -7.62 -20.14
CA LYS A 739 -15.11 -7.35 -20.39
C LYS A 739 -16.04 -7.48 -19.17
N MET A 740 -15.51 -7.46 -17.95
CA MET A 740 -16.33 -7.37 -16.73
C MET A 740 -16.73 -5.91 -16.46
N ILE A 741 -17.89 -5.67 -15.81
CA ILE A 741 -18.31 -4.32 -15.42
C ILE A 741 -17.49 -3.86 -14.20
N HIS A 742 -16.89 -2.69 -14.30
CA HIS A 742 -16.22 -2.02 -13.18
C HIS A 742 -17.19 -1.04 -12.54
N ASN A 743 -17.78 -1.38 -11.41
CA ASN A 743 -18.92 -0.65 -10.86
C ASN A 743 -18.57 0.67 -10.14
N GLY A 744 -17.31 0.96 -9.82
CA GLY A 744 -16.87 2.25 -9.24
C GLY A 744 -17.54 2.65 -7.92
N ALA A 745 -17.95 1.66 -7.11
CA ALA A 745 -18.70 1.92 -5.88
C ALA A 745 -17.91 2.80 -4.89
N ASP A 746 -16.61 2.51 -4.74
CA ASP A 746 -15.75 3.20 -3.79
C ASP A 746 -15.03 4.41 -4.37
N ASP A 747 -14.63 4.32 -5.64
CA ASP A 747 -13.86 5.36 -6.33
C ASP A 747 -14.68 6.63 -6.56
N ASN A 748 -15.96 6.51 -6.95
CA ASN A 748 -16.77 7.66 -7.37
C ASN A 748 -18.23 7.66 -6.86
N ALA A 749 -18.92 6.52 -6.83
CA ALA A 749 -20.32 6.48 -6.39
C ALA A 749 -20.49 6.94 -4.91
N SER A 750 -19.53 6.59 -4.05
CA SER A 750 -19.45 7.02 -2.65
C SER A 750 -19.33 8.54 -2.51
N GLY A 751 -18.46 9.18 -3.29
CA GLY A 751 -18.27 10.63 -3.30
C GLY A 751 -19.52 11.37 -3.78
N VAL A 752 -20.15 10.89 -4.85
CA VAL A 752 -21.40 11.47 -5.35
C VAL A 752 -22.53 11.36 -4.32
N ALA A 753 -22.65 10.21 -3.65
CA ALA A 753 -23.62 10.01 -2.58
C ALA A 753 -23.41 11.00 -1.43
N ALA A 754 -22.16 11.20 -1.00
CA ALA A 754 -21.84 12.18 0.04
C ALA A 754 -22.21 13.61 -0.36
N VAL A 755 -21.92 14.01 -1.61
CA VAL A 755 -22.28 15.36 -2.11
C VAL A 755 -23.80 15.57 -2.13
N LEU A 756 -24.57 14.57 -2.56
CA LEU A 756 -26.04 14.66 -2.60
C LEU A 756 -26.65 14.75 -1.20
N GLU A 757 -26.19 13.93 -0.25
CA GLU A 757 -26.68 13.95 1.13
C GLU A 757 -26.29 15.23 1.87
N MET A 758 -25.07 15.73 1.66
CA MET A 758 -24.66 17.04 2.18
C MET A 758 -25.52 18.17 1.61
N ALA A 759 -25.82 18.14 0.30
CA ALA A 759 -26.71 19.12 -0.31
C ALA A 759 -28.11 19.08 0.33
N GLY A 760 -28.64 17.88 0.60
CA GLY A 760 -29.87 17.64 1.35
C GLY A 760 -29.87 18.27 2.74
N ALA A 761 -28.86 17.94 3.54
CA ALA A 761 -28.75 18.42 4.90
C ALA A 761 -28.55 19.94 5.00
N ILE A 762 -27.71 20.52 4.15
CA ILE A 762 -27.49 21.98 4.09
C ILE A 762 -28.79 22.68 3.69
N ARG A 763 -29.50 22.16 2.69
CA ARG A 763 -30.80 22.71 2.28
C ARG A 763 -31.81 22.67 3.43
N GLN A 764 -31.87 21.57 4.18
CA GLN A 764 -32.77 21.46 5.32
C GLN A 764 -32.43 22.46 6.43
N GLN A 765 -31.14 22.67 6.72
CA GLN A 765 -30.71 23.67 7.70
C GLN A 765 -31.12 25.09 7.28
N LEU A 766 -30.95 25.46 6.01
CA LEU A 766 -31.39 26.77 5.50
C LEU A 766 -32.90 26.97 5.59
N ILE A 767 -33.71 25.92 5.44
CA ILE A 767 -35.16 25.99 5.64
C ILE A 767 -35.51 26.22 7.12
N LYS A 768 -34.76 25.61 8.05
CA LYS A 768 -35.00 25.72 9.50
C LYS A 768 -34.53 27.06 10.09
N ALA A 769 -33.57 27.74 9.46
CA ALA A 769 -33.03 29.03 9.89
C ALA A 769 -33.12 30.09 8.77
N PRO A 770 -34.33 30.53 8.36
CA PRO A 770 -34.48 31.46 7.24
C PRO A 770 -33.98 32.89 7.53
N ASN A 771 -33.67 33.23 8.80
CA ASN A 771 -33.37 34.58 9.26
C ASN A 771 -31.94 34.78 9.83
N SER A 772 -31.03 33.80 9.68
CA SER A 772 -29.62 33.95 10.06
C SER A 772 -28.78 34.54 8.92
#